data_AF-A0A7W0LED3-F1
#
_entry.id   AF-A0A7W0LED3-F1
#
_cell.length_a   1.000
_cell.length_b   1.000
_cell.length_c   1.000
_cell.angle_alpha   90.00
_cell.angle_beta   90.00
_cell.angle_gamma   90.00
#
_symmetry.space_group_name_H-M   'P 1'
#
loop_
_entity.id
_entity.type
_entity.pdbx_description
1 polymer ?
#
loop_
_entity_poly.entity_id
_entity_poly.type
_entity_poly.pdbx_seq_one_letter_code
_entity_poly.pdbx_strand_id
1 'polypeptide(L)'
;MTRASRANVIRWGALAVGIVLFVGALYYINLSMAVGTIRRLGVALPLALFFSGLWHLARTWAWAQCFPQPRNVSFLRLARVRLAAEAFSYLTLRGIAGEPLKVVLLNDRVDTREATAAVALERMAYMIVTALIVGIGSVLAILMLPLTRLWFRVFRAFALTAAIVAVLAGLVVSGRGVYMQALLLRMDRWFGTSIASGRISRFVTAVERQMLDLVRGNPRRLAVLVASTVAAYVFMALEAWVILRASGTPVSAIGAMTVETFSRVASFASAFIPANLGALEASSLAAVAAIGVAGGGAALALARRIRGLFWAGIGLAIYPRGAQRPAPADAETAVAGGELSTPQVLLYIPRDPGVKVSPTVRFAGMGLGERILRSALRAGYSRVIVWEPEGSAGASPRLFTRLAREIGRSTIARTPETLRSALSEFAIDGHVTVVGAGTLVSPALLRDAAEMATDAGCVRDVSAGDDWPVSGVIRMRSDAAGDAAFVSKALAARRAEAWRPNGDDVSSGRARLAIRVVDTDDIARAEHHLRRSSYKDTDATVARFNRRISLPISIALIPTPLTANQLSVILVAIGFYSGWLFSFGSYWAGVGAAFLSLAASVLDGCDGEIARLKYQESALGCWIETVGDYSYYIAIFIGMTFGAVHQTGWGLFYWIGMAAIGGTLLTFALLIYLRTRITAGQPTRLHAVARERFNTDASLWTRITWNLAFVATRAAMPYGIMVLAFLYALPLVIVLAAIGSNLYWVTLVIKLRDLLREEETVAA
;
A
#
# COMPACT_ATOMS: atom_id res chain seq x y z
N MET A 1 -18.52 -0.49 0.12
CA MET A 1 -17.92 0.01 1.38
C MET A 1 -17.68 1.50 1.30
N THR A 2 -18.40 2.29 2.11
CA THR A 2 -18.21 3.74 2.27
C THR A 2 -16.82 4.06 2.84
N ARG A 3 -16.27 5.26 2.58
CA ARG A 3 -14.97 5.70 3.16
C ARG A 3 -14.94 5.53 4.69
N ALA A 4 -16.07 5.78 5.36
CA ALA A 4 -16.25 5.60 6.80
C ALA A 4 -16.13 4.11 7.23
N SER A 5 -16.73 3.19 6.47
CA SER A 5 -16.62 1.74 6.77
C SER A 5 -15.17 1.22 6.63
N ARG A 6 -14.40 1.73 5.66
CA ARG A 6 -12.99 1.35 5.48
C ARG A 6 -12.10 1.86 6.60
N ALA A 7 -12.28 3.11 7.03
CA ALA A 7 -11.54 3.69 8.14
C ALA A 7 -11.82 2.94 9.45
N ASN A 8 -13.06 2.52 9.69
CA ASN A 8 -13.42 1.74 10.86
C ASN A 8 -12.80 0.33 10.86
N VAL A 9 -12.76 -0.37 9.73
CA VAL A 9 -12.11 -1.69 9.63
C VAL A 9 -10.62 -1.59 9.87
N ILE A 10 -9.93 -0.59 9.28
CA ILE A 10 -8.49 -0.39 9.51
C ILE A 10 -8.21 -0.06 10.99
N ARG A 11 -9.05 0.78 11.60
CA ARG A 11 -8.94 1.18 13.01
C ARG A 11 -9.09 -0.01 13.96
N TRP A 12 -10.15 -0.80 13.81
CA TRP A 12 -10.37 -1.99 14.66
C TRP A 12 -9.36 -3.10 14.37
N GLY A 13 -8.99 -3.30 13.09
CA GLY A 13 -7.96 -4.25 12.70
C GLY A 13 -6.59 -3.91 13.31
N ALA A 14 -6.17 -2.64 13.23
CA ALA A 14 -4.92 -2.19 13.85
C ALA A 14 -4.93 -2.35 15.37
N LEU A 15 -6.06 -2.10 16.04
CA LEU A 15 -6.19 -2.33 17.48
C LEU A 15 -6.07 -3.82 17.82
N ALA A 16 -6.75 -4.71 17.08
CA ALA A 16 -6.70 -6.15 17.31
C ALA A 16 -5.27 -6.70 17.12
N VAL A 17 -4.60 -6.33 16.01
CA VAL A 17 -3.20 -6.67 15.76
C VAL A 17 -2.29 -6.13 16.87
N GLY A 18 -2.51 -4.87 17.28
CA GLY A 18 -1.77 -4.26 18.39
C GLY A 18 -1.92 -5.04 19.70
N ILE A 19 -3.12 -5.49 20.06
CA ILE A 19 -3.36 -6.28 21.27
C ILE A 19 -2.66 -7.65 21.18
N VAL A 20 -2.78 -8.36 20.05
CA VAL A 20 -2.12 -9.66 19.87
C VAL A 20 -0.61 -9.54 20.00
N LEU A 21 -0.01 -8.53 19.35
CA LEU A 21 1.43 -8.29 19.44
C LEU A 21 1.86 -7.83 20.82
N PHE A 22 1.02 -7.07 21.54
CA PHE A 22 1.28 -6.70 22.93
C PHE A 22 1.33 -7.90 23.85
N VAL A 23 0.35 -8.82 23.73
CA VAL A 23 0.34 -10.09 24.48
C VAL A 23 1.54 -10.96 24.12
N GLY A 24 1.88 -11.06 22.82
CA GLY A 24 3.09 -11.75 22.37
C GLY A 24 4.36 -11.13 22.97
N ALA A 25 4.49 -9.81 22.98
CA ALA A 25 5.63 -9.12 23.58
C ALA A 25 5.72 -9.37 25.10
N LEU A 26 4.60 -9.45 25.82
CA LEU A 26 4.57 -9.80 27.24
C LEU A 26 4.98 -11.25 27.49
N TYR A 27 4.61 -12.19 26.62
CA TYR A 27 4.96 -13.60 26.75
C TYR A 27 6.48 -13.84 26.68
N TYR A 28 7.19 -13.11 25.81
CA TYR A 28 8.64 -13.22 25.66
C TYR A 28 9.45 -12.52 26.77
N ILE A 29 8.79 -11.84 27.70
CA ILE A 29 9.48 -11.13 28.79
C ILE A 29 9.58 -12.04 29.99
N ASN A 30 10.82 -12.22 30.45
CA ASN A 30 11.05 -12.89 31.72
C ASN A 30 10.57 -12.01 32.88
N LEU A 31 9.38 -12.33 33.40
CA LEU A 31 8.69 -11.55 34.43
C LEU A 31 9.51 -11.43 35.72
N SER A 32 10.29 -12.46 36.08
CA SER A 32 11.12 -12.42 37.29
C SER A 32 12.27 -11.43 37.16
N MET A 33 12.91 -11.36 35.98
CA MET A 33 13.92 -10.34 35.69
C MET A 33 13.33 -8.93 35.63
N ALA A 34 12.14 -8.78 35.04
CA ALA A 34 11.45 -7.50 34.97
C ALA A 34 11.11 -6.98 36.38
N VAL A 35 10.47 -7.81 37.23
CA VAL A 35 10.13 -7.46 38.61
C VAL A 35 11.37 -7.18 39.45
N GLY A 36 12.43 -7.98 39.31
CA GLY A 36 13.71 -7.73 39.98
C GLY A 36 14.31 -6.38 39.60
N THR A 37 14.18 -5.97 38.34
CA THR A 37 14.66 -4.68 37.84
C THR A 37 13.79 -3.51 38.29
N ILE A 38 12.47 -3.68 38.33
CA ILE A 38 11.54 -2.70 38.89
C ILE A 38 11.90 -2.42 40.37
N ARG A 39 12.14 -3.48 41.16
CA ARG A 39 12.55 -3.36 42.56
C ARG A 39 13.91 -2.67 42.72
N ARG A 40 14.88 -2.98 41.87
CA ARG A 40 16.22 -2.34 41.87
C ARG A 40 16.17 -0.87 41.47
N LEU A 41 15.35 -0.50 40.49
CA LEU A 41 15.20 0.88 40.05
C LEU A 41 14.38 1.73 41.04
N GLY A 42 13.44 1.12 41.77
CA GLY A 42 12.66 1.80 42.81
C GLY A 42 12.00 3.10 42.30
N VAL A 43 12.29 4.21 42.98
CA VAL A 43 11.78 5.56 42.66
C VAL A 43 12.27 6.09 41.31
N ALA A 44 13.38 5.56 40.78
CA ALA A 44 13.91 5.99 39.50
C ALA A 44 13.04 5.56 38.31
N LEU A 45 12.27 4.48 38.44
CA LEU A 45 11.39 4.03 37.36
C LEU A 45 10.21 5.00 37.12
N PRO A 46 9.42 5.41 38.13
CA PRO A 46 8.44 6.49 37.97
C PRO A 46 9.02 7.79 37.40
N LEU A 47 10.23 8.17 37.85
CA LEU A 47 10.90 9.37 37.33
C LEU A 47 11.31 9.22 35.85
N ALA A 48 11.80 8.04 35.46
CA ALA A 48 12.08 7.72 34.06
C ALA A 48 10.80 7.70 33.20
N LEU A 49 9.69 7.17 33.72
CA LEU A 49 8.38 7.23 33.06
C LEU A 49 7.88 8.67 32.92
N PHE A 50 8.13 9.53 33.91
CA PHE A 50 7.81 10.96 33.86
C PHE A 50 8.58 11.67 32.73
N PHE A 51 9.91 11.53 32.68
CA PHE A 51 10.69 12.06 31.55
C PHE A 51 10.26 11.45 30.22
N SER A 52 9.86 10.17 30.22
CA SER A 52 9.32 9.54 29.03
C SER A 52 8.02 10.20 28.55
N GLY A 53 7.14 10.56 29.47
CA GLY A 53 5.91 11.30 29.19
C GLY A 53 6.20 12.70 28.65
N LEU A 54 7.18 13.40 29.24
CA LEU A 54 7.59 14.73 28.80
C LEU A 54 8.07 14.74 27.35
N TRP A 55 8.88 13.77 26.92
CA TRP A 55 9.29 13.73 25.50
C TRP A 55 8.14 13.34 24.56
N HIS A 56 7.17 12.51 24.99
CA HIS A 56 5.95 12.27 24.21
C HIS A 56 5.11 13.54 24.04
N LEU A 57 4.98 14.34 25.10
CA LEU A 57 4.27 15.62 25.08
C LEU A 57 4.98 16.66 24.21
N ALA A 58 6.30 16.79 24.35
CA ALA A 58 7.11 17.69 23.53
C ALA A 58 7.00 17.33 22.03
N ARG A 59 7.03 16.04 21.68
CA ARG A 59 6.80 15.61 20.29
C ARG A 59 5.36 15.82 19.82
N THR A 60 4.37 15.75 20.72
CA THR A 60 2.98 16.09 20.39
C THR A 60 2.84 17.59 20.13
N TRP A 61 3.55 18.42 20.90
CA TRP A 61 3.59 19.87 20.73
C TRP A 61 4.25 20.25 19.40
N ALA A 62 5.36 19.60 19.05
CA ALA A 62 5.98 19.71 17.73
C ALA A 62 4.97 19.38 16.61
N TRP A 63 4.27 18.26 16.71
CA TRP A 63 3.27 17.86 15.72
C TRP A 63 2.10 18.86 15.62
N ALA A 64 1.65 19.41 16.75
CA ALA A 64 0.61 20.43 16.79
C ALA A 64 0.97 21.69 15.99
N GLN A 65 2.25 22.06 15.95
CA GLN A 65 2.72 23.20 15.15
C GLN A 65 2.73 22.92 13.65
N CYS A 66 2.61 21.66 13.22
CA CYS A 66 2.63 21.29 11.81
C CYS A 66 1.28 21.48 11.13
N PHE A 67 0.17 21.71 11.85
CA PHE A 67 -1.15 21.92 11.25
C PHE A 67 -1.36 23.36 10.74
N PRO A 68 -2.19 23.58 9.71
CA PRO A 68 -2.67 24.91 9.35
C PRO A 68 -3.38 25.60 10.53
N GLN A 69 -3.33 26.93 10.59
CA GLN A 69 -4.04 27.73 11.60
C GLN A 69 -5.24 28.45 10.98
N PRO A 70 -6.39 28.54 11.68
CA PRO A 70 -6.63 28.02 13.03
C PRO A 70 -6.71 26.48 13.08
N ARG A 71 -6.12 25.88 14.12
CA ARG A 71 -6.07 24.42 14.28
C ARG A 71 -7.42 23.86 14.73
N ASN A 72 -8.04 23.02 13.89
CA ASN A 72 -9.34 22.39 14.15
C ASN A 72 -9.32 21.18 15.12
N VAL A 73 -8.16 20.83 15.69
CA VAL A 73 -7.98 19.65 16.56
C VAL A 73 -7.38 20.05 17.91
N SER A 74 -7.95 19.52 19.00
CA SER A 74 -7.42 19.77 20.35
C SER A 74 -6.09 19.05 20.60
N PHE A 75 -5.24 19.63 21.45
CA PHE A 75 -3.94 19.04 21.81
C PHE A 75 -4.09 17.65 22.43
N LEU A 76 -5.08 17.45 23.31
CA LEU A 76 -5.34 16.17 23.95
C LEU A 76 -5.67 15.07 22.94
N ARG A 77 -6.39 15.40 21.86
CA ARG A 77 -6.69 14.45 20.80
C ARG A 77 -5.43 14.07 20.01
N LEU A 78 -4.59 15.04 19.69
CA LEU A 78 -3.29 14.76 19.05
C LEU A 78 -2.41 13.88 19.95
N ALA A 79 -2.38 14.13 21.26
CA ALA A 79 -1.64 13.29 22.21
C ALA A 79 -2.14 11.84 22.20
N ARG A 80 -3.45 11.61 22.27
CA ARG A 80 -4.06 10.26 22.21
C ARG A 80 -3.74 9.54 20.91
N VAL A 81 -3.92 10.22 19.77
CA VAL A 81 -3.63 9.64 18.45
C VAL A 81 -2.14 9.30 18.33
N ARG A 82 -1.26 10.19 18.80
CA ARG A 82 0.18 9.95 18.78
C ARG A 82 0.56 8.74 19.62
N LEU A 83 0.07 8.64 20.86
CA LEU A 83 0.37 7.52 21.75
C LEU A 83 -0.16 6.20 21.20
N ALA A 84 -1.36 6.18 20.61
CA ALA A 84 -1.91 5.02 19.92
C ALA A 84 -1.05 4.58 18.72
N ALA A 85 -0.62 5.55 17.89
CA ALA A 85 0.26 5.29 16.76
C ALA A 85 1.65 4.80 17.19
N GLU A 86 2.19 5.35 18.27
CA GLU A 86 3.48 4.93 18.83
C GLU A 86 3.40 3.53 19.42
N ALA A 87 2.32 3.19 20.12
CA ALA A 87 2.07 1.84 20.62
C ALA A 87 2.07 0.82 19.48
N PHE A 88 1.35 1.12 18.39
CA PHE A 88 1.32 0.25 17.21
C PHE A 88 2.70 0.14 16.54
N SER A 89 3.42 1.26 16.39
CA SER A 89 4.79 1.32 15.85
C SER A 89 5.80 0.53 16.68
N TYR A 90 5.70 0.59 18.00
CA TYR A 90 6.57 -0.14 18.92
C TYR A 90 6.37 -1.66 18.80
N LEU A 91 5.13 -2.12 18.66
CA LEU A 91 4.78 -3.54 18.61
C LEU A 91 4.97 -4.18 17.22
N THR A 92 4.87 -3.39 16.16
CA THR A 92 5.06 -3.83 14.77
C THR A 92 6.44 -3.40 14.27
N LEU A 93 6.52 -2.53 13.27
CA LEU A 93 7.75 -2.01 12.67
C LEU A 93 7.91 -0.52 13.00
N ARG A 94 9.02 -0.20 13.67
CA ARG A 94 9.27 1.14 14.18
C ARG A 94 9.46 2.12 13.02
N GLY A 95 8.58 3.12 12.94
CA GLY A 95 8.68 4.22 11.99
C GLY A 95 8.11 3.97 10.60
N ILE A 96 7.42 2.83 10.39
CA ILE A 96 6.73 2.49 9.14
C ILE A 96 5.22 2.32 9.38
N ALA A 97 4.87 1.64 10.48
CA ALA A 97 3.50 1.18 10.71
C ALA A 97 2.61 2.21 11.45
N GLY A 98 3.18 3.06 12.31
CA GLY A 98 2.42 3.99 13.14
C GLY A 98 2.01 5.29 12.43
N GLU A 99 2.79 5.73 11.44
CA GLU A 99 2.59 6.99 10.74
C GLU A 99 1.29 7.04 9.93
N PRO A 100 0.95 6.02 9.11
CA PRO A 100 -0.33 5.98 8.42
C PRO A 100 -1.52 5.94 9.40
N LEU A 101 -1.33 5.30 10.56
CA LEU A 101 -2.38 5.19 11.57
C LEU A 101 -2.77 6.56 12.15
N LYS A 102 -1.83 7.50 12.28
CA LYS A 102 -2.13 8.89 12.70
C LYS A 102 -3.12 9.56 11.75
N VAL A 103 -2.95 9.35 10.44
CA VAL A 103 -3.84 9.91 9.40
C VAL A 103 -5.22 9.27 9.49
N VAL A 104 -5.29 7.94 9.61
CA VAL A 104 -6.57 7.22 9.73
C VAL A 104 -7.35 7.64 10.97
N LEU A 105 -6.68 7.82 12.11
CA LEU A 105 -7.30 8.20 13.39
C LEU A 105 -7.74 9.68 13.46
N LEU A 106 -7.27 10.52 12.53
CA LEU A 106 -7.64 11.93 12.41
C LEU A 106 -8.62 12.22 11.26
N ASN A 107 -8.88 11.24 10.41
CA ASN A 107 -9.70 11.40 9.20
C ASN A 107 -11.17 11.76 9.47
N ASP A 108 -11.62 11.73 10.73
CA ASP A 108 -12.94 12.17 11.16
C ASP A 108 -13.02 13.68 11.42
N ARG A 109 -11.89 14.41 11.50
CA ARG A 109 -11.86 15.85 11.80
C ARG A 109 -10.92 16.68 10.93
N VAL A 110 -9.98 16.05 10.25
CA VAL A 110 -9.01 16.73 9.39
C VAL A 110 -9.00 16.04 8.03
N ASP A 111 -8.89 16.82 6.95
CA ASP A 111 -8.71 16.26 5.62
C ASP A 111 -7.48 15.34 5.62
N THR A 112 -7.62 14.19 4.95
CA THR A 112 -6.55 13.20 4.80
C THR A 112 -5.27 13.85 4.27
N ARG A 113 -5.37 14.84 3.37
CA ARG A 113 -4.21 15.54 2.80
C ARG A 113 -3.46 16.37 3.84
N GLU A 114 -4.18 17.21 4.59
CA GLU A 114 -3.60 18.04 5.66
C GLU A 114 -2.99 17.19 6.77
N ALA A 115 -3.69 16.12 7.19
CA ALA A 115 -3.18 15.20 8.20
C ALA A 115 -1.91 14.48 7.72
N THR A 116 -1.85 14.05 6.45
CA THR A 116 -0.67 13.41 5.88
C THR A 116 0.50 14.39 5.79
N ALA A 117 0.25 15.63 5.35
CA ALA A 117 1.29 16.64 5.24
C ALA A 117 1.82 17.08 6.62
N ALA A 118 0.95 17.23 7.63
CA ALA A 118 1.37 17.52 9.00
C ALA A 118 2.20 16.38 9.63
N VAL A 119 1.85 15.12 9.35
CA VAL A 119 2.64 13.95 9.79
C VAL A 119 3.99 13.90 9.09
N ALA A 120 4.03 14.15 7.78
CA ALA A 120 5.27 14.20 7.01
C ALA A 120 6.19 15.33 7.49
N LEU A 121 5.64 16.53 7.69
CA LEU A 121 6.39 17.70 8.16
C LEU A 121 7.00 17.48 9.54
N GLU A 122 6.23 16.92 10.49
CA GLU A 122 6.77 16.59 11.83
C GLU A 122 7.91 15.58 11.75
N ARG A 123 7.79 14.59 10.86
CA ARG A 123 8.80 13.55 10.67
C ARG A 123 10.08 14.11 10.06
N MET A 124 9.95 14.96 9.04
CA MET A 124 11.08 15.62 8.39
C MET A 124 11.80 16.55 9.37
N ALA A 125 11.05 17.37 10.11
CA ALA A 125 11.62 18.26 11.12
C ALA A 125 12.33 17.48 12.23
N TYR A 126 11.73 16.38 12.70
CA TYR A 126 12.35 15.50 13.67
C TYR A 126 13.66 14.89 13.15
N MET A 127 13.65 14.37 11.92
CA MET A 127 14.81 13.75 11.30
C MET A 127 15.94 14.74 11.08
N ILE A 128 15.63 15.97 10.62
CA ILE A 128 16.62 17.04 10.43
C ILE A 128 17.24 17.43 11.78
N VAL A 129 16.41 17.81 12.75
CA VAL A 129 16.92 18.27 14.06
C VAL A 129 17.69 17.16 14.77
N THR A 130 17.20 15.92 14.76
CA THR A 130 17.92 14.80 15.38
C THR A 130 19.21 14.44 14.64
N ALA A 131 19.24 14.52 13.30
CA ALA A 131 20.48 14.32 12.55
C ALA A 131 21.54 15.39 12.91
N LEU A 132 21.14 16.65 13.10
CA LEU A 132 22.04 17.71 13.55
C LEU A 132 22.55 17.46 14.97
N ILE A 133 21.67 17.10 15.91
CA ILE A 133 22.05 16.78 17.30
C ILE A 133 23.01 15.58 17.31
N VAL A 134 22.68 14.51 16.59
CA VAL A 134 23.53 13.31 16.50
C VAL A 134 24.85 13.64 15.82
N GLY A 135 24.86 14.50 14.80
CA GLY A 135 26.07 14.97 14.14
C GLY A 135 27.00 15.73 15.08
N ILE A 136 26.46 16.68 15.85
CA ILE A 136 27.22 17.42 16.86
C ILE A 136 27.76 16.45 17.92
N GLY A 137 26.92 15.54 18.42
CA GLY A 137 27.36 14.49 19.35
C GLY A 137 28.42 13.56 18.76
N SER A 138 28.36 13.29 17.45
CA SER A 138 29.35 12.48 16.74
C SER A 138 30.70 13.18 16.64
N VAL A 139 30.71 14.49 16.34
CA VAL A 139 31.93 15.30 16.31
C VAL A 139 32.56 15.36 17.70
N LEU A 140 31.75 15.64 18.74
CA LEU A 140 32.23 15.65 20.12
C LEU A 140 32.80 14.29 20.53
N ALA A 141 32.13 13.19 20.21
CA ALA A 141 32.61 11.84 20.50
C ALA A 141 33.95 11.53 19.81
N ILE A 142 34.13 11.97 18.56
CA ILE A 142 35.40 11.82 17.82
C ILE A 142 36.53 12.60 18.50
N LEU A 143 36.25 13.81 19.01
CA LEU A 143 37.24 14.69 19.61
C LEU A 143 37.60 14.30 21.06
N MET A 144 36.64 13.76 21.80
CA MET A 144 36.76 13.57 23.26
C MET A 144 36.93 12.12 23.71
N LEU A 145 36.61 11.13 22.87
CA LEU A 145 36.65 9.72 23.27
C LEU A 145 37.67 8.91 22.44
N PRO A 146 38.41 7.97 23.06
CA PRO A 146 39.26 7.04 22.36
C PRO A 146 38.40 5.96 21.65
N LEU A 147 37.92 6.28 20.44
CA LEU A 147 37.04 5.40 19.67
C LEU A 147 37.83 4.30 18.94
N THR A 148 37.25 3.09 18.89
CA THR A 148 37.75 2.02 18.00
C THR A 148 37.65 2.43 16.52
N ARG A 149 38.42 1.78 15.64
CA ARG A 149 38.38 2.03 14.17
C ARG A 149 36.99 1.88 13.54
N LEU A 150 36.16 0.98 14.07
CA LEU A 150 34.78 0.81 13.58
C LEU A 150 33.92 2.01 13.99
N TRP A 151 33.92 2.35 15.28
CA TRP A 151 33.13 3.46 15.81
C TRP A 151 33.55 4.80 15.20
N PHE A 152 34.84 5.04 15.02
CA PHE A 152 35.33 6.24 14.34
C PHE A 152 34.74 6.40 12.93
N ARG A 153 34.70 5.33 12.11
CA ARG A 153 34.10 5.37 10.77
C ARG A 153 32.60 5.66 10.81
N VAL A 154 31.89 5.02 11.74
CA VAL A 154 30.45 5.24 11.93
C VAL A 154 30.17 6.69 12.30
N PHE A 155 30.85 7.23 13.32
CA PHE A 155 30.67 8.61 13.76
C PHE A 155 31.03 9.63 12.68
N ARG A 156 32.10 9.38 11.91
CA ARG A 156 32.46 10.24 10.79
C ARG A 156 31.36 10.30 9.73
N ALA A 157 30.71 9.17 9.44
CA ALA A 157 29.59 9.13 8.49
C ALA A 157 28.38 9.93 8.99
N PHE A 158 28.03 9.84 10.27
CA PHE A 158 26.96 10.63 10.87
C PHE A 158 27.29 12.12 10.92
N ALA A 159 28.51 12.50 11.27
CA ALA A 159 28.98 13.89 11.26
C ALA A 159 28.91 14.49 9.84
N LEU A 160 29.38 13.77 8.82
CA LEU A 160 29.30 14.20 7.42
C LEU A 160 27.85 14.34 6.95
N THR A 161 27.01 13.36 7.29
CA THR A 161 25.57 13.39 6.95
C THR A 161 24.90 14.61 7.59
N ALA A 162 25.20 14.89 8.86
CA ALA A 162 24.68 16.06 9.55
C ALA A 162 25.16 17.38 8.94
N ALA A 163 26.41 17.46 8.49
CA ALA A 163 26.93 18.63 7.78
C ALA A 163 26.17 18.85 6.46
N ILE A 164 25.93 17.80 5.67
CA ILE A 164 25.12 17.88 4.45
C ILE A 164 23.70 18.36 4.78
N VAL A 165 23.07 17.77 5.80
CA VAL A 165 21.73 18.17 6.26
C VAL A 165 21.69 19.63 6.72
N ALA A 166 22.72 20.11 7.42
CA ALA A 166 22.84 21.49 7.88
C ALA A 166 22.93 22.46 6.69
N VAL A 167 23.75 22.14 5.68
CA VAL A 167 23.88 22.93 4.45
C VAL A 167 22.55 22.98 3.71
N LEU A 168 21.90 21.84 3.51
CA LEU A 168 20.60 21.78 2.83
C LEU A 168 19.51 22.57 3.60
N ALA A 169 19.45 22.43 4.93
CA ALA A 169 18.53 23.19 5.75
C ALA A 169 18.80 24.70 5.67
N GLY A 170 20.06 25.11 5.72
CA GLY A 170 20.49 26.50 5.57
C GLY A 170 20.12 27.09 4.21
N LEU A 171 20.30 26.33 3.12
CA LEU A 171 19.88 26.73 1.78
C LEU A 171 18.36 26.93 1.70
N VAL A 172 17.58 26.02 2.30
CA VAL A 172 16.12 26.12 2.30
C VAL A 172 15.63 27.32 3.11
N VAL A 173 16.22 27.60 4.27
CA VAL A 173 15.88 28.74 5.12
C VAL A 173 16.29 30.07 4.48
N SER A 174 17.45 30.15 3.81
CA SER A 174 18.01 31.40 3.28
C SER A 174 17.50 31.84 1.92
N GLY A 175 17.10 30.92 1.04
CA GLY A 175 16.59 31.30 -0.27
C GLY A 175 15.13 31.79 -0.24
N ARG A 176 14.72 32.45 -1.32
CA ARG A 176 13.42 33.14 -1.45
C ARG A 176 12.39 32.43 -2.33
N GLY A 177 12.73 31.29 -2.95
CA GLY A 177 11.88 30.55 -3.89
C GLY A 177 11.29 29.25 -3.33
N VAL A 178 10.37 28.64 -4.06
CA VAL A 178 10.03 27.21 -3.88
C VAL A 178 11.16 26.39 -4.50
N TYR A 179 11.81 25.50 -3.75
CA TYR A 179 12.97 24.75 -4.21
C TYR A 179 12.57 23.47 -4.91
N MET A 180 11.63 22.73 -4.35
CA MET A 180 11.12 21.49 -4.90
C MET A 180 10.20 21.79 -6.06
N GLN A 181 9.33 22.80 -6.02
CA GLN A 181 8.56 23.24 -7.19
C GLN A 181 9.47 23.89 -8.25
N ALA A 182 10.48 24.70 -7.90
CA ALA A 182 11.39 25.24 -8.93
C ALA A 182 12.36 24.19 -9.46
N LEU A 183 12.74 23.18 -8.66
CA LEU A 183 13.48 22.01 -9.12
C LEU A 183 12.58 21.16 -10.01
N LEU A 184 11.32 20.92 -9.65
CA LEU A 184 10.35 20.21 -10.48
C LEU A 184 10.04 20.99 -11.77
N LEU A 185 9.97 22.32 -11.73
CA LEU A 185 9.78 23.19 -12.90
C LEU A 185 11.06 23.40 -13.72
N ARG A 186 12.24 23.37 -13.10
CA ARG A 186 13.53 23.31 -13.81
C ARG A 186 13.69 21.94 -14.41
N MET A 187 13.30 20.89 -13.71
CA MET A 187 13.26 19.54 -14.25
C MET A 187 12.22 19.47 -15.38
N ASP A 188 11.06 20.11 -15.27
CA ASP A 188 10.10 20.20 -16.37
C ASP A 188 10.62 21.03 -17.54
N ARG A 189 11.39 22.09 -17.30
CA ARG A 189 12.02 22.89 -18.36
C ARG A 189 13.26 22.24 -18.97
N TRP A 190 14.01 21.48 -18.18
CA TRP A 190 15.29 20.89 -18.57
C TRP A 190 15.09 19.47 -19.12
N PHE A 191 14.05 18.76 -18.68
CA PHE A 191 13.63 17.46 -19.19
C PHE A 191 12.33 17.52 -20.02
N GLY A 192 11.77 18.71 -20.30
CA GLY A 192 10.55 18.87 -21.13
C GLY A 192 9.29 18.18 -20.58
N THR A 193 9.22 17.90 -19.27
CA THR A 193 8.15 17.09 -18.66
C THR A 193 6.96 17.90 -18.13
N SER A 194 5.82 17.25 -17.84
CA SER A 194 4.68 17.85 -17.13
C SER A 194 4.58 17.41 -15.66
N ILE A 195 5.71 17.17 -14.98
CA ILE A 195 5.74 16.61 -13.61
C ILE A 195 4.98 17.52 -12.66
N ALA A 196 5.03 18.84 -12.83
CA ALA A 196 4.33 19.82 -12.03
C ALA A 196 2.80 19.56 -11.91
N SER A 197 2.14 18.95 -12.91
CA SER A 197 0.68 18.75 -12.93
C SER A 197 0.19 17.45 -12.26
N GLY A 198 1.09 16.52 -11.94
CA GLY A 198 0.75 15.19 -11.39
C GLY A 198 0.19 15.20 -9.96
N ARG A 199 -0.55 14.13 -9.59
CA ARG A 199 -1.13 13.99 -8.23
C ARG A 199 -0.07 13.90 -7.12
N ILE A 200 1.08 13.29 -7.41
CA ILE A 200 2.23 13.20 -6.50
C ILE A 200 2.98 14.53 -6.42
N SER A 201 3.16 15.23 -7.54
CA SER A 201 3.72 16.59 -7.55
C SER A 201 2.86 17.52 -6.70
N ARG A 202 1.54 17.53 -6.91
CA ARG A 202 0.61 18.30 -6.04
C ARG A 202 0.76 17.98 -4.56
N PHE A 203 1.04 16.72 -4.20
CA PHE A 203 1.32 16.32 -2.83
C PHE A 203 2.67 16.82 -2.32
N VAL A 204 3.75 16.63 -3.09
CA VAL A 204 5.10 17.11 -2.76
C VAL A 204 5.12 18.64 -2.65
N THR A 205 4.45 19.32 -3.58
CA THR A 205 4.24 20.77 -3.56
C THR A 205 3.38 21.20 -2.37
N ALA A 206 2.35 20.44 -1.96
CA ALA A 206 1.59 20.75 -0.75
C ALA A 206 2.44 20.63 0.51
N VAL A 207 3.25 19.57 0.62
CA VAL A 207 4.20 19.37 1.74
C VAL A 207 5.26 20.48 1.74
N GLU A 208 5.81 20.82 0.58
CA GLU A 208 6.78 21.91 0.44
C GLU A 208 6.18 23.26 0.80
N ARG A 209 5.00 23.61 0.29
CA ARG A 209 4.33 24.87 0.62
C ARG A 209 4.09 24.97 2.11
N GLN A 210 3.54 23.93 2.74
CA GLN A 210 3.30 23.93 4.18
C GLN A 210 4.60 24.02 4.99
N MET A 211 5.69 23.40 4.51
CA MET A 211 7.01 23.53 5.10
C MET A 211 7.56 24.97 4.95
N LEU A 212 7.49 25.56 3.77
CA LEU A 212 7.97 26.91 3.49
C LEU A 212 7.12 27.97 4.20
N ASP A 213 5.81 27.79 4.30
CA ASP A 213 4.90 28.65 5.07
C ASP A 213 5.26 28.61 6.55
N LEU A 214 5.66 27.44 7.08
CA LEU A 214 6.12 27.33 8.46
C LEU A 214 7.49 28.01 8.65
N VAL A 215 8.42 27.79 7.72
CA VAL A 215 9.78 28.32 7.79
C VAL A 215 9.83 29.84 7.61
N ARG A 216 9.06 30.38 6.65
CA ARG A 216 9.10 31.80 6.24
C ARG A 216 7.94 32.62 6.80
N GLY A 217 6.75 32.02 6.91
CA GLY A 217 5.55 32.74 7.33
C GLY A 217 5.42 32.89 8.85
N ASN A 218 6.07 32.05 9.65
CA ASN A 218 5.92 32.07 11.11
C ASN A 218 7.18 31.61 11.86
N PRO A 219 8.20 32.47 12.02
CA PRO A 219 9.47 32.10 12.68
C PRO A 219 9.27 31.64 14.13
N ARG A 220 8.25 32.17 14.82
CA ARG A 220 7.87 31.71 16.17
C ARG A 220 7.42 30.24 16.18
N ARG A 221 6.65 29.81 15.18
CA ARG A 221 6.16 28.42 15.10
C ARG A 221 7.30 27.46 14.76
N LEU A 222 8.20 27.87 13.85
CA LEU A 222 9.42 27.11 13.55
C LEU A 222 10.29 26.97 14.81
N ALA A 223 10.53 28.07 15.53
CA ALA A 223 11.30 28.06 16.77
C ALA A 223 10.68 27.12 17.82
N VAL A 224 9.36 27.16 17.99
CA VAL A 224 8.64 26.24 18.89
C VAL A 224 8.77 24.78 18.43
N LEU A 225 8.67 24.49 17.13
CA LEU A 225 8.84 23.14 16.57
C LEU A 225 10.24 22.59 16.84
N VAL A 226 11.27 23.40 16.56
CA VAL A 226 12.68 23.05 16.80
C VAL A 226 12.94 22.89 18.29
N ALA A 227 12.56 23.87 19.11
CA ALA A 227 12.74 23.83 20.57
C ALA A 227 12.03 22.63 21.20
N SER A 228 10.80 22.31 20.78
CA SER A 228 10.07 21.14 21.26
C SER A 228 10.75 19.83 20.87
N THR A 229 11.39 19.79 19.70
CA THR A 229 12.15 18.63 19.25
C THR A 229 13.46 18.45 20.03
N VAL A 230 14.17 19.55 20.30
CA VAL A 230 15.36 19.56 21.15
C VAL A 230 15.01 19.16 22.59
N ALA A 231 13.94 19.74 23.15
CA ALA A 231 13.44 19.38 24.48
C ALA A 231 13.09 17.89 24.58
N ALA A 232 12.44 17.34 23.55
CA ALA A 232 12.17 15.90 23.49
C ALA A 232 13.46 15.07 23.57
N TYR A 233 14.53 15.49 22.88
CA TYR A 233 15.82 14.82 22.94
C TYR A 233 16.46 14.91 24.33
N VAL A 234 16.43 16.09 24.95
CA VAL A 234 16.97 16.32 26.29
C VAL A 234 16.24 15.44 27.31
N PHE A 235 14.91 15.38 27.27
CA PHE A 235 14.14 14.51 28.16
C PHE A 235 14.46 13.03 27.98
N MET A 236 14.80 12.59 26.76
CA MET A 236 15.25 11.22 26.52
C MET A 236 16.65 10.95 27.08
N ALA A 237 17.55 11.91 26.99
CA ALA A 237 18.86 11.81 27.65
C ALA A 237 18.72 11.83 29.18
N LEU A 238 17.82 12.65 29.74
CA LEU A 238 17.52 12.67 31.18
C LEU A 238 16.91 11.36 31.67
N GLU A 239 16.01 10.76 30.89
CA GLU A 239 15.48 9.42 31.14
C GLU A 239 16.62 8.40 31.24
N ALA A 240 17.53 8.37 30.25
CA ALA A 240 18.68 7.47 30.26
C ALA A 240 19.61 7.74 31.45
N TRP A 241 19.84 9.01 31.80
CA TRP A 241 20.66 9.41 32.94
C TRP A 241 20.11 8.90 34.27
N VAL A 242 18.81 9.07 34.51
CA VAL A 242 18.11 8.58 35.72
C VAL A 242 18.24 7.06 35.84
N ILE A 243 18.00 6.34 34.75
CA ILE A 243 18.09 4.87 34.73
C ILE A 243 19.52 4.40 35.03
N LEU A 244 20.52 5.02 34.40
CA LEU A 244 21.92 4.64 34.59
C LEU A 244 22.42 4.94 36.00
N ARG A 245 22.10 6.13 36.54
CA ARG A 245 22.44 6.50 37.93
C ARG A 245 21.80 5.55 38.94
N ALA A 246 20.53 5.19 38.74
CA ALA A 246 19.83 4.24 39.60
C ALA A 246 20.37 2.81 39.50
N SER A 247 20.97 2.45 38.37
CA SER A 247 21.65 1.16 38.20
C SER A 247 23.05 1.09 38.85
N GLY A 248 23.44 2.11 39.63
CA GLY A 248 24.76 2.18 40.27
C GLY A 248 25.88 2.59 39.32
N THR A 249 25.54 3.07 38.11
CA THR A 249 26.53 3.41 37.08
C THR A 249 26.79 4.92 37.12
N PRO A 250 28.01 5.37 37.46
CA PRO A 250 28.33 6.80 37.58
C PRO A 250 28.47 7.43 36.19
N VAL A 251 27.39 8.00 35.68
CA VAL A 251 27.36 8.67 34.37
C VAL A 251 27.10 10.17 34.54
N SER A 252 27.93 10.99 33.91
CA SER A 252 27.74 12.45 33.84
C SER A 252 26.57 12.80 32.91
N ALA A 253 26.04 14.02 32.99
CA ALA A 253 24.98 14.47 32.09
C ALA A 253 25.40 14.39 30.59
N ILE A 254 26.66 14.73 30.30
CA ILE A 254 27.25 14.61 28.96
C ILE A 254 27.37 13.14 28.54
N GLY A 255 27.76 12.26 29.47
CA GLY A 255 27.80 10.82 29.24
C GLY A 255 26.43 10.24 28.88
N ALA A 256 25.36 10.70 29.54
CA ALA A 256 24.00 10.26 29.23
C ALA A 256 23.48 10.78 27.88
N MET A 257 23.79 12.04 27.52
CA MET A 257 23.53 12.56 26.18
C MET A 257 24.29 11.78 25.11
N THR A 258 25.52 11.38 25.41
CA THR A 258 26.34 10.52 24.53
C THR A 258 25.69 9.16 24.38
N VAL A 259 25.30 8.49 25.47
CA VAL A 259 24.58 7.19 25.43
C VAL A 259 23.29 7.28 24.61
N GLU A 260 22.50 8.35 24.74
CA GLU A 260 21.32 8.54 23.90
C GLU A 260 21.71 8.71 22.43
N THR A 261 22.75 9.48 22.12
CA THR A 261 23.28 9.66 20.75
C THR A 261 23.68 8.31 20.12
N PHE A 262 24.45 7.51 20.85
CA PHE A 262 24.85 6.16 20.42
C PHE A 262 23.64 5.23 20.25
N SER A 263 22.69 5.29 21.18
CA SER A 263 21.45 4.51 21.11
C SER A 263 20.65 4.84 19.86
N ARG A 264 20.66 6.10 19.39
CA ARG A 264 19.98 6.53 18.17
C ARG A 264 20.62 6.03 16.90
N VAL A 265 21.95 6.09 16.84
CA VAL A 265 22.73 5.51 15.74
C VAL A 265 22.43 4.02 15.62
N ALA A 266 22.48 3.28 16.72
CA ALA A 266 22.18 1.84 16.74
C ALA A 266 20.70 1.52 16.48
N SER A 267 19.78 2.40 16.90
CA SER A 267 18.34 2.24 16.63
C SER A 267 18.00 2.33 15.13
N PHE A 268 18.81 3.01 14.33
CA PHE A 268 18.58 3.10 12.88
C PHE A 268 18.76 1.74 12.20
N ALA A 269 19.80 0.99 12.59
CA ALA A 269 20.08 -0.34 12.06
C ALA A 269 19.03 -1.40 12.47
N SER A 270 18.25 -1.13 13.52
CA SER A 270 17.27 -2.07 14.09
C SER A 270 15.81 -1.71 13.82
N ALA A 271 15.53 -0.65 13.05
CA ALA A 271 14.18 -0.13 12.81
C ALA A 271 13.19 -1.17 12.23
N PHE A 272 13.72 -2.20 11.57
CA PHE A 272 12.95 -3.27 10.91
C PHE A 272 12.69 -4.50 11.81
N ILE A 273 13.16 -4.50 13.06
CA ILE A 273 13.01 -5.63 13.99
C ILE A 273 11.73 -5.45 14.82
N PRO A 274 10.75 -6.38 14.70
CA PRO A 274 9.52 -6.29 15.48
C PRO A 274 9.75 -6.26 16.99
N ALA A 275 9.06 -5.34 17.69
CA ALA A 275 9.22 -5.10 19.12
C ALA A 275 10.66 -4.84 19.60
N ASN A 276 11.59 -4.54 18.67
CA ASN A 276 13.04 -4.45 18.89
C ASN A 276 13.58 -5.58 19.78
N LEU A 277 13.12 -6.82 19.59
CA LEU A 277 13.61 -7.99 20.33
C LEU A 277 15.11 -8.19 20.05
N GLY A 278 15.92 -8.22 21.11
CA GLY A 278 17.39 -8.33 21.03
C GLY A 278 18.10 -7.03 20.60
N ALA A 279 17.46 -6.20 19.79
CA ALA A 279 18.03 -4.95 19.31
C ALA A 279 18.12 -3.84 20.36
N LEU A 280 17.12 -3.74 21.26
CA LEU A 280 17.16 -2.78 22.36
C LEU A 280 18.29 -3.10 23.34
N GLU A 281 18.51 -4.38 23.59
CA GLU A 281 19.58 -4.91 24.43
C GLU A 281 20.94 -4.61 23.80
N ALA A 282 21.14 -5.00 22.54
CA ALA A 282 22.40 -4.76 21.83
C ALA A 282 22.72 -3.25 21.69
N SER A 283 21.74 -2.41 21.37
CA SER A 283 21.94 -0.96 21.21
C SER A 283 22.26 -0.26 22.54
N SER A 284 21.59 -0.63 23.63
CA SER A 284 21.85 -0.01 24.95
C SER A 284 23.18 -0.49 25.54
N LEU A 285 23.53 -1.77 25.35
CA LEU A 285 24.84 -2.31 25.72
C LEU A 285 25.97 -1.64 24.95
N ALA A 286 25.83 -1.54 23.62
CA ALA A 286 26.81 -0.88 22.76
C ALA A 286 27.00 0.60 23.13
N ALA A 287 25.91 1.32 23.43
CA ALA A 287 25.96 2.72 23.80
C ALA A 287 26.68 2.97 25.13
N VAL A 288 26.45 2.10 26.13
CA VAL A 288 27.11 2.20 27.44
C VAL A 288 28.57 1.74 27.36
N ALA A 289 28.86 0.68 26.61
CA ALA A 289 30.23 0.22 26.38
C ALA A 289 31.08 1.30 25.68
N ALA A 290 30.50 2.08 24.78
CA ALA A 290 31.23 3.08 24.02
C ALA A 290 31.65 4.32 24.82
N ILE A 291 31.01 4.59 25.97
CA ILE A 291 31.48 5.62 26.92
C ILE A 291 32.47 5.07 27.95
N GLY A 292 32.92 3.81 27.79
CA GLY A 292 33.92 3.19 28.66
C GLY A 292 33.41 2.82 30.05
N VAL A 293 32.09 2.82 30.26
CA VAL A 293 31.50 2.48 31.55
C VAL A 293 31.06 1.02 31.55
N ALA A 294 31.67 0.21 32.42
CA ALA A 294 31.31 -1.19 32.59
C ALA A 294 30.06 -1.32 33.49
N GLY A 295 29.08 -2.09 33.03
CA GLY A 295 27.81 -2.27 33.75
C GLY A 295 26.74 -1.23 33.39
N GLY A 296 25.48 -1.52 33.71
CA GLY A 296 24.33 -0.61 33.46
C GLY A 296 23.65 -0.73 32.09
N GLY A 297 24.35 -1.19 31.04
CA GLY A 297 23.75 -1.35 29.69
C GLY A 297 22.53 -2.31 29.65
N ALA A 298 22.61 -3.43 30.37
CA ALA A 298 21.50 -4.37 30.49
C ALA A 298 20.32 -3.78 31.31
N ALA A 299 20.62 -3.04 32.37
CA ALA A 299 19.61 -2.35 33.17
C ALA A 299 18.90 -1.26 32.34
N LEU A 300 19.64 -0.51 31.53
CA LEU A 300 19.12 0.49 30.60
C LEU A 300 18.20 -0.13 29.54
N ALA A 301 18.63 -1.25 28.94
CA ALA A 301 17.82 -1.97 27.96
C ALA A 301 16.49 -2.44 28.56
N LEU A 302 16.54 -3.08 29.73
CA LEU A 302 15.37 -3.63 30.39
C LEU A 302 14.42 -2.54 30.89
N ALA A 303 14.95 -1.43 31.43
CA ALA A 303 14.15 -0.26 31.81
C ALA A 303 13.45 0.37 30.58
N ARG A 304 14.16 0.52 29.46
CA ARG A 304 13.58 1.03 28.20
C ARG A 304 12.53 0.09 27.61
N ARG A 305 12.65 -1.23 27.84
CA ARG A 305 11.66 -2.23 27.48
C ARG A 305 10.41 -2.11 28.34
N ILE A 306 10.55 -2.06 29.67
CA ILE A 306 9.43 -1.84 30.61
C ILE A 306 8.69 -0.55 30.26
N ARG A 307 9.42 0.55 30.05
CA ARG A 307 8.87 1.83 29.60
C ARG A 307 8.15 1.73 28.25
N GLY A 308 8.74 1.03 27.27
CA GLY A 308 8.13 0.82 25.95
C GLY A 308 6.78 0.13 26.04
N LEU A 309 6.69 -0.93 26.84
CA LEU A 309 5.45 -1.66 27.10
C LEU A 309 4.44 -0.85 27.89
N PHE A 310 4.89 -0.07 28.87
CA PHE A 310 4.03 0.82 29.64
C PHE A 310 3.30 1.80 28.71
N TRP A 311 4.04 2.49 27.83
CA TRP A 311 3.43 3.43 26.87
C TRP A 311 2.66 2.73 25.76
N ALA A 312 3.07 1.53 25.34
CA ALA A 312 2.27 0.72 24.40
C ALA A 312 0.92 0.35 25.00
N GLY A 313 0.90 -0.09 26.27
CA GLY A 313 -0.32 -0.39 27.03
C GLY A 313 -1.21 0.84 27.17
N ILE A 314 -0.64 1.99 27.56
CA ILE A 314 -1.39 3.26 27.63
C ILE A 314 -1.95 3.64 26.26
N GLY A 315 -1.15 3.58 25.20
CA GLY A 315 -1.57 3.95 23.84
C GLY A 315 -2.70 3.07 23.30
N LEU A 316 -2.69 1.77 23.61
CA LEU A 316 -3.79 0.85 23.29
C LEU A 316 -5.01 1.07 24.18
N ALA A 317 -4.82 1.43 25.46
CA ALA A 317 -5.92 1.72 26.39
C ALA A 317 -6.70 2.99 26.00
N ILE A 318 -5.98 4.06 25.65
CA ILE A 318 -6.54 5.35 25.21
C ILE A 318 -6.77 5.42 23.69
N TYR A 319 -6.59 4.30 22.99
CA TYR A 319 -6.80 4.19 21.56
C TYR A 319 -8.16 4.79 21.21
N PRO A 320 -8.25 5.77 20.29
CA PRO A 320 -9.53 6.40 20.01
C PRO A 320 -10.52 5.31 19.56
N ARG A 321 -11.67 5.16 20.23
CA ARG A 321 -12.71 4.16 19.86
C ARG A 321 -13.98 4.75 19.22
N GLY A 322 -14.25 6.05 19.39
CA GLY A 322 -15.46 6.70 18.90
C GLY A 322 -15.33 7.32 17.50
N ALA A 323 -16.37 7.20 16.69
CA ALA A 323 -16.69 8.10 15.58
C ALA A 323 -17.74 9.09 16.10
N GLN A 324 -17.33 10.20 16.70
CA GLN A 324 -18.25 11.31 16.93
C GLN A 324 -18.25 12.18 15.69
N ARG A 325 -19.27 11.99 14.85
CA ARG A 325 -19.82 13.05 14.01
C ARG A 325 -20.04 14.28 14.91
N PRO A 326 -19.55 15.48 14.58
CA PRO A 326 -20.23 16.69 15.01
C PRO A 326 -21.68 16.64 14.47
N ALA A 327 -22.62 17.17 15.24
CA ALA A 327 -23.99 17.39 14.83
C ALA A 327 -24.04 18.19 13.51
N PRO A 328 -25.06 17.99 12.65
CA PRO A 328 -25.18 18.70 11.39
C PRO A 328 -25.51 20.17 11.66
N ALA A 329 -24.49 21.03 11.63
CA ALA A 329 -24.67 22.48 11.64
C ALA A 329 -24.27 23.16 10.32
N ASP A 330 -23.65 22.43 9.38
CA ASP A 330 -23.15 23.01 8.12
C ASP A 330 -23.75 22.31 6.89
N ALA A 331 -25.09 22.23 6.86
CA ALA A 331 -25.82 21.85 5.64
C ALA A 331 -25.99 23.02 4.65
N GLU A 332 -25.53 24.23 4.97
CA GLU A 332 -25.73 25.43 4.13
C GLU A 332 -24.46 25.98 3.47
N THR A 333 -23.25 25.50 3.82
CA THR A 333 -21.99 26.07 3.30
C THR A 333 -21.17 25.13 2.40
N ALA A 334 -21.64 23.91 2.14
CA ALA A 334 -21.00 22.95 1.25
C ALA A 334 -21.36 23.15 -0.24
N VAL A 335 -21.56 24.40 -0.70
CA VAL A 335 -21.84 24.74 -2.12
C VAL A 335 -20.59 25.23 -2.87
N ALA A 336 -19.44 25.43 -2.22
CA ALA A 336 -18.26 25.96 -2.91
C ALA A 336 -17.07 24.98 -2.91
N GLY A 337 -16.97 24.12 -3.95
CA GLY A 337 -15.69 23.46 -4.27
C GLY A 337 -15.71 22.08 -4.93
N GLY A 338 -16.25 21.95 -6.15
CA GLY A 338 -15.76 20.98 -7.15
C GLY A 338 -16.48 19.62 -7.29
N GLU A 339 -17.31 19.56 -8.34
CA GLU A 339 -17.93 18.40 -9.02
C GLU A 339 -19.05 17.63 -8.28
N LEU A 340 -20.27 18.17 -8.42
CA LEU A 340 -21.50 17.39 -8.43
C LEU A 340 -21.46 16.41 -9.61
N SER A 341 -20.98 15.18 -9.39
CA SER A 341 -21.24 14.08 -10.34
C SER A 341 -22.71 13.69 -10.18
N THR A 342 -23.51 14.03 -11.17
CA THR A 342 -24.92 13.69 -11.32
C THR A 342 -25.18 12.20 -11.05
N PRO A 343 -26.26 11.84 -10.32
CA PRO A 343 -26.50 10.45 -9.92
C PRO A 343 -26.82 9.57 -11.14
N GLN A 344 -25.91 8.67 -11.48
CA GLN A 344 -26.07 7.75 -12.63
C GLN A 344 -27.08 6.63 -12.34
N VAL A 345 -28.02 6.42 -13.27
CA VAL A 345 -29.11 5.44 -13.18
C VAL A 345 -28.88 4.28 -14.15
N LEU A 346 -29.01 3.05 -13.65
CA LEU A 346 -29.03 1.83 -14.46
C LEU A 346 -30.46 1.26 -14.50
N LEU A 347 -30.99 1.03 -15.69
CA LEU A 347 -32.17 0.19 -15.92
C LEU A 347 -31.72 -1.20 -16.37
N TYR A 348 -32.00 -2.21 -15.54
CA TYR A 348 -31.66 -3.60 -15.84
C TYR A 348 -32.92 -4.40 -16.18
N ILE A 349 -32.92 -5.03 -17.35
CA ILE A 349 -33.98 -5.91 -17.82
C ILE A 349 -33.47 -7.37 -17.76
N PRO A 350 -33.71 -8.11 -16.66
CA PRO A 350 -33.14 -9.43 -16.44
C PRO A 350 -33.69 -10.54 -17.34
N ARG A 351 -34.83 -10.32 -18.02
CA ARG A 351 -35.51 -11.33 -18.84
C ARG A 351 -35.99 -10.77 -20.15
N ASP A 352 -35.90 -11.58 -21.18
CA ASP A 352 -36.39 -11.32 -22.53
C ASP A 352 -36.83 -12.66 -23.14
N PRO A 353 -37.97 -12.74 -23.86
CA PRO A 353 -38.44 -13.98 -24.48
C PRO A 353 -37.41 -14.65 -25.41
N GLY A 354 -36.51 -13.86 -26.00
CA GLY A 354 -35.43 -14.34 -26.86
C GLY A 354 -34.17 -14.81 -26.12
N VAL A 355 -34.18 -14.90 -24.78
CA VAL A 355 -33.04 -15.36 -23.96
C VAL A 355 -33.49 -16.49 -23.04
N LYS A 356 -32.95 -17.70 -23.25
CA LYS A 356 -33.32 -18.91 -22.50
C LYS A 356 -32.57 -19.06 -21.18
N VAL A 357 -31.55 -18.23 -20.93
CA VAL A 357 -30.71 -18.30 -19.73
C VAL A 357 -31.28 -17.45 -18.60
N SER A 358 -31.47 -18.07 -17.43
CA SER A 358 -31.96 -17.36 -16.24
C SER A 358 -30.89 -16.40 -15.68
N PRO A 359 -31.28 -15.23 -15.13
CA PRO A 359 -30.37 -14.28 -14.49
C PRO A 359 -29.64 -14.85 -13.26
N THR A 360 -30.13 -15.97 -12.69
CA THR A 360 -29.50 -16.65 -11.54
C THR A 360 -28.52 -17.76 -11.94
N VAL A 361 -28.41 -18.08 -13.24
CA VAL A 361 -27.45 -19.07 -13.73
C VAL A 361 -26.04 -18.65 -13.31
N ARG A 362 -25.33 -19.59 -12.68
CA ARG A 362 -23.96 -19.36 -12.24
C ARG A 362 -23.05 -19.36 -13.45
N PHE A 363 -22.30 -18.27 -13.57
CA PHE A 363 -21.35 -17.98 -14.61
C PHE A 363 -19.99 -17.70 -13.96
N ALA A 364 -19.05 -18.63 -14.12
CA ALA A 364 -17.77 -18.66 -13.40
C ALA A 364 -17.95 -18.45 -11.89
N GLY A 365 -18.85 -19.22 -11.27
CA GLY A 365 -19.10 -19.22 -9.82
C GLY A 365 -20.03 -18.14 -9.26
N MET A 366 -20.54 -17.20 -10.07
CA MET A 366 -21.45 -16.12 -9.63
C MET A 366 -22.62 -15.94 -10.60
N GLY A 367 -23.81 -15.56 -10.11
CA GLY A 367 -24.99 -15.35 -10.97
C GLY A 367 -24.81 -14.20 -11.97
N LEU A 368 -25.33 -14.35 -13.19
CA LEU A 368 -25.23 -13.34 -14.25
C LEU A 368 -25.77 -11.96 -13.82
N GLY A 369 -26.98 -11.94 -13.24
CA GLY A 369 -27.59 -10.69 -12.75
C GLY A 369 -26.81 -10.05 -11.60
N GLU A 370 -26.22 -10.86 -10.72
CA GLU A 370 -25.36 -10.35 -9.64
C GLU A 370 -24.10 -9.67 -10.19
N ARG A 371 -23.49 -10.22 -11.25
CA ARG A 371 -22.30 -9.65 -11.89
C ARG A 371 -22.58 -8.28 -12.50
N ILE A 372 -23.73 -8.10 -13.15
CA ILE A 372 -24.12 -6.82 -13.78
C ILE A 372 -24.32 -5.76 -12.69
N LEU A 373 -25.05 -6.09 -11.62
CA LEU A 373 -25.32 -5.17 -10.52
C LEU A 373 -24.04 -4.75 -9.78
N ARG A 374 -23.13 -5.70 -9.51
CA ARG A 374 -21.81 -5.40 -8.92
C ARG A 374 -20.95 -4.54 -9.87
N SER A 375 -21.04 -4.77 -11.19
CA SER A 375 -20.33 -3.97 -12.18
C SER A 375 -20.81 -2.52 -12.19
N ALA A 376 -22.12 -2.31 -12.11
CA ALA A 376 -22.73 -0.99 -12.05
C ALA A 376 -22.36 -0.22 -10.78
N LEU A 377 -22.46 -0.88 -9.62
CA LEU A 377 -22.02 -0.31 -8.34
C LEU A 377 -20.54 0.11 -8.39
N ARG A 378 -19.70 -0.71 -9.01
CA ARG A 378 -18.27 -0.41 -9.19
C ARG A 378 -18.02 0.73 -10.19
N ALA A 379 -18.88 0.87 -11.19
CA ALA A 379 -18.84 1.97 -12.16
C ALA A 379 -19.34 3.31 -11.57
N GLY A 380 -19.92 3.31 -10.37
CA GLY A 380 -20.39 4.52 -9.69
C GLY A 380 -21.89 4.79 -9.84
N TYR A 381 -22.65 3.82 -10.36
CA TYR A 381 -24.10 3.92 -10.42
C TYR A 381 -24.66 3.85 -9.00
N SER A 382 -25.38 4.90 -8.62
CA SER A 382 -25.94 5.08 -7.28
C SER A 382 -27.42 4.73 -7.20
N ARG A 383 -28.06 4.52 -8.36
CA ARG A 383 -29.49 4.22 -8.50
C ARG A 383 -29.68 3.09 -9.52
N VAL A 384 -30.41 2.06 -9.14
CA VAL A 384 -30.69 0.90 -10.01
C VAL A 384 -32.18 0.61 -10.06
N ILE A 385 -32.72 0.47 -11.27
CA ILE A 385 -34.10 0.07 -11.53
C ILE A 385 -34.06 -1.30 -12.19
N VAL A 386 -34.76 -2.28 -11.62
CA VAL A 386 -34.90 -3.62 -12.21
C VAL A 386 -36.33 -3.76 -12.73
N TRP A 387 -36.48 -4.04 -14.02
CA TRP A 387 -37.78 -4.26 -14.66
C TRP A 387 -38.17 -5.74 -14.60
N GLU A 388 -39.20 -6.09 -13.83
CA GLU A 388 -39.68 -7.48 -13.67
C GLU A 388 -41.23 -7.49 -13.72
N PRO A 389 -41.84 -7.72 -14.89
CA PRO A 389 -43.29 -7.64 -15.04
C PRO A 389 -44.02 -8.75 -14.28
N GLU A 390 -45.23 -8.45 -13.79
CA GLU A 390 -46.06 -9.40 -13.06
C GLU A 390 -46.40 -10.65 -13.90
N GLY A 391 -46.36 -11.83 -13.28
CA GLY A 391 -46.57 -13.11 -13.97
C GLY A 391 -45.30 -13.77 -14.54
N SER A 392 -44.15 -13.10 -14.51
CA SER A 392 -42.87 -13.72 -14.84
C SER A 392 -42.41 -14.65 -13.70
N ALA A 393 -42.29 -15.96 -13.96
CA ALA A 393 -41.94 -16.97 -12.95
C ALA A 393 -40.53 -16.76 -12.37
N GLY A 394 -40.44 -16.00 -11.27
CA GLY A 394 -39.42 -16.01 -10.22
C GLY A 394 -37.95 -15.91 -10.63
N ALA A 395 -37.37 -14.70 -10.65
CA ALA A 395 -36.05 -14.56 -10.06
C ALA A 395 -36.24 -14.42 -8.54
N SER A 396 -35.42 -15.08 -7.71
CA SER A 396 -35.57 -14.98 -6.25
C SER A 396 -35.56 -13.51 -5.83
N PRO A 397 -36.70 -12.94 -5.34
CA PRO A 397 -36.75 -11.54 -4.92
C PRO A 397 -35.63 -11.24 -3.91
N ARG A 398 -35.28 -12.24 -3.10
CA ARG A 398 -34.19 -12.22 -2.12
C ARG A 398 -32.82 -11.81 -2.68
N LEU A 399 -32.44 -12.20 -3.90
CA LEU A 399 -31.12 -11.84 -4.47
C LEU A 399 -31.08 -10.36 -4.85
N PHE A 400 -32.10 -9.90 -5.58
CA PHE A 400 -32.24 -8.50 -5.95
C PHE A 400 -32.48 -7.60 -4.74
N THR A 401 -33.31 -8.00 -3.78
CA THR A 401 -33.53 -7.30 -2.51
C THR A 401 -32.28 -7.25 -1.63
N ARG A 402 -31.41 -8.27 -1.65
CA ARG A 402 -30.13 -8.26 -0.91
C ARG A 402 -29.12 -7.31 -1.56
N LEU A 403 -28.99 -7.34 -2.88
CA LEU A 403 -28.09 -6.46 -3.64
C LEU A 403 -28.57 -5.00 -3.63
N ALA A 404 -29.88 -4.80 -3.71
CA ALA A 404 -30.57 -3.52 -3.53
C ALA A 404 -30.14 -2.79 -2.24
N ARG A 405 -30.06 -3.51 -1.11
CA ARG A 405 -29.60 -2.95 0.17
C ARG A 405 -28.14 -2.51 0.14
N GLU A 406 -27.29 -3.13 -0.67
CA GLU A 406 -25.88 -2.73 -0.79
C GLU A 406 -25.67 -1.52 -1.72
N ILE A 407 -26.57 -1.30 -2.68
CA ILE A 407 -26.46 -0.28 -3.74
C ILE A 407 -26.99 1.11 -3.30
N GLY A 408 -27.62 1.21 -2.14
CA GLY A 408 -28.03 2.48 -1.52
C GLY A 408 -29.45 2.91 -1.89
N ARG A 409 -29.78 3.00 -3.18
CA ARG A 409 -31.16 3.23 -3.68
C ARG A 409 -31.43 2.35 -4.90
N SER A 410 -32.44 1.48 -4.81
CA SER A 410 -32.86 0.65 -5.94
C SER A 410 -34.34 0.33 -5.85
N THR A 411 -34.99 0.24 -7.00
CA THR A 411 -36.43 -0.02 -7.11
C THR A 411 -36.66 -1.19 -8.08
N ILE A 412 -37.57 -2.08 -7.72
CA ILE A 412 -38.06 -3.13 -8.63
C ILE A 412 -39.36 -2.60 -9.21
N ALA A 413 -39.38 -2.33 -10.51
CA ALA A 413 -40.56 -1.87 -11.25
C ALA A 413 -41.26 -3.07 -11.89
N ARG A 414 -42.57 -3.18 -11.65
CA ARG A 414 -43.40 -4.31 -12.13
C ARG A 414 -44.46 -3.90 -13.13
N THR A 415 -44.87 -2.64 -13.07
CA THR A 415 -45.83 -2.04 -14.01
C THR A 415 -45.20 -0.82 -14.70
N PRO A 416 -45.63 -0.46 -15.92
CA PRO A 416 -45.12 0.71 -16.64
C PRO A 416 -45.20 2.01 -15.82
N GLU A 417 -46.22 2.15 -14.98
CA GLU A 417 -46.42 3.30 -14.10
C GLU A 417 -45.35 3.36 -13.01
N THR A 418 -45.03 2.21 -12.38
CA THR A 418 -43.95 2.13 -11.38
C THR A 418 -42.57 2.36 -12.00
N LEU A 419 -42.36 1.96 -13.26
CA LEU A 419 -41.14 2.23 -14.00
C LEU A 419 -40.96 3.72 -14.26
N ARG A 420 -42.00 4.39 -14.78
CA ARG A 420 -41.98 5.84 -15.04
C ARG A 420 -41.81 6.64 -13.75
N SER A 421 -42.48 6.25 -12.67
CA SER A 421 -42.33 6.86 -11.36
C SER A 421 -40.89 6.74 -10.84
N ALA A 422 -40.31 5.53 -10.86
CA ALA A 422 -38.93 5.32 -10.44
C ALA A 422 -37.91 6.09 -11.30
N LEU A 423 -38.14 6.18 -12.62
CA LEU A 423 -37.31 6.97 -13.53
C LEU A 423 -37.41 8.47 -13.24
N SER A 424 -38.60 8.99 -12.96
CA SER A 424 -38.82 10.40 -12.59
C SER A 424 -38.17 10.77 -11.25
N GLU A 425 -38.13 9.83 -10.29
CA GLU A 425 -37.47 10.02 -9.00
C GLU A 425 -35.94 9.93 -9.13
N PHE A 426 -35.45 9.01 -9.97
CA PHE A 426 -34.04 8.63 -10.01
C PHE A 426 -33.21 9.35 -11.08
N ALA A 427 -33.77 9.82 -12.19
CA ALA A 427 -33.03 10.43 -13.29
C ALA A 427 -33.24 11.95 -13.38
N ILE A 428 -32.58 12.71 -12.48
CA ILE A 428 -32.70 14.18 -12.41
C ILE A 428 -32.12 14.87 -13.65
N ASP A 429 -31.07 14.30 -14.26
CA ASP A 429 -30.45 14.78 -15.51
C ASP A 429 -30.97 14.08 -16.77
N GLY A 430 -32.06 13.31 -16.63
CA GLY A 430 -32.81 12.79 -17.76
C GLY A 430 -32.15 11.68 -18.56
N HIS A 431 -31.03 11.06 -18.14
CA HIS A 431 -30.35 9.98 -18.89
C HIS A 431 -30.23 8.68 -18.10
N VAL A 432 -30.34 7.55 -18.80
CA VAL A 432 -30.36 6.20 -18.23
C VAL A 432 -29.52 5.25 -19.08
N THR A 433 -28.69 4.45 -18.42
CA THR A 433 -28.00 3.33 -19.06
C THR A 433 -28.87 2.09 -18.95
N VAL A 434 -29.08 1.37 -20.06
CA VAL A 434 -29.91 0.16 -20.08
C VAL A 434 -29.08 -1.06 -20.45
N VAL A 435 -29.26 -2.14 -19.69
CA VAL A 435 -28.66 -3.45 -19.95
C VAL A 435 -29.75 -4.52 -19.98
N GLY A 436 -29.75 -5.32 -21.05
CA GLY A 436 -30.72 -6.39 -21.28
C GLY A 436 -30.30 -7.77 -20.76
N ALA A 437 -31.23 -8.72 -20.89
CA ALA A 437 -31.05 -10.11 -20.49
C ALA A 437 -29.91 -10.77 -21.29
N GLY A 438 -29.14 -11.63 -20.63
CA GLY A 438 -28.05 -12.36 -21.29
C GLY A 438 -26.79 -11.53 -21.58
N THR A 439 -26.72 -10.26 -21.20
CA THR A 439 -25.58 -9.38 -21.50
C THR A 439 -24.73 -9.11 -20.26
N LEU A 440 -23.48 -9.58 -20.24
CA LEU A 440 -22.48 -9.30 -19.20
C LEU A 440 -21.51 -8.22 -19.66
N VAL A 441 -21.27 -7.21 -18.82
CA VAL A 441 -20.46 -6.04 -19.18
C VAL A 441 -19.49 -5.65 -18.08
N SER A 442 -18.34 -5.07 -18.46
CA SER A 442 -17.36 -4.57 -17.50
C SER A 442 -17.79 -3.23 -16.85
N PRO A 443 -17.27 -2.93 -15.64
CA PRO A 443 -17.41 -1.60 -15.03
C PRO A 443 -16.82 -0.47 -15.88
N ALA A 444 -15.84 -0.77 -16.75
CA ALA A 444 -15.24 0.21 -17.65
C ALA A 444 -16.23 0.65 -18.73
N LEU A 445 -16.88 -0.31 -19.39
CA LEU A 445 -17.93 -0.03 -20.39
C LEU A 445 -19.09 0.77 -19.78
N LEU A 446 -19.48 0.47 -18.54
CA LEU A 446 -20.54 1.20 -17.85
C LEU A 446 -20.14 2.64 -17.46
N ARG A 447 -18.84 2.91 -17.22
CA ARG A 447 -18.33 4.28 -17.04
C ARG A 447 -18.33 5.04 -18.35
N ASP A 448 -17.86 4.40 -19.43
CA ASP A 448 -17.91 4.99 -20.77
C ASP A 448 -19.38 5.33 -21.13
N ALA A 449 -20.35 4.48 -20.77
CA ALA A 449 -21.78 4.75 -20.93
C ALA A 449 -22.28 5.94 -20.10
N ALA A 450 -21.75 6.13 -18.88
CA ALA A 450 -22.17 7.20 -17.96
C ALA A 450 -21.73 8.59 -18.45
N GLU A 451 -20.65 8.66 -19.22
CA GLU A 451 -20.11 9.88 -19.83
C GLU A 451 -20.84 10.28 -21.11
N MET A 452 -21.69 9.39 -21.67
CA MET A 452 -22.46 9.67 -22.88
C MET A 452 -23.77 10.43 -22.60
N ALA A 453 -23.96 11.53 -23.33
CA ALA A 453 -25.23 12.24 -23.46
C ALA A 453 -25.99 11.78 -24.73
N THR A 454 -27.32 11.90 -24.70
CA THR A 454 -28.23 11.50 -25.78
C THR A 454 -29.41 12.46 -25.91
N ASP A 455 -29.80 12.77 -27.14
CA ASP A 455 -30.96 13.62 -27.42
C ASP A 455 -32.29 12.89 -27.17
N ALA A 456 -33.40 13.64 -27.14
CA ALA A 456 -34.73 13.10 -26.88
C ALA A 456 -35.14 12.12 -27.99
N GLY A 457 -35.61 10.92 -27.62
CA GLY A 457 -35.98 9.87 -28.57
C GLY A 457 -34.82 9.12 -29.23
N CYS A 458 -33.56 9.52 -28.99
CA CYS A 458 -32.38 8.86 -29.55
C CYS A 458 -31.89 7.72 -28.63
N VAL A 459 -31.64 6.54 -29.21
CA VAL A 459 -30.96 5.42 -28.54
C VAL A 459 -29.54 5.37 -29.05
N ARG A 460 -28.56 5.53 -28.16
CA ARG A 460 -27.13 5.48 -28.51
C ARG A 460 -26.52 4.17 -28.03
N ASP A 461 -25.81 3.49 -28.93
CA ASP A 461 -24.99 2.34 -28.58
C ASP A 461 -23.73 2.75 -27.84
N VAL A 462 -23.42 2.02 -26.77
CA VAL A 462 -22.16 2.16 -26.08
C VAL A 462 -21.18 1.21 -26.75
N SER A 463 -20.16 1.76 -27.41
CA SER A 463 -19.13 0.98 -28.07
C SER A 463 -18.26 0.22 -27.07
N ALA A 464 -17.96 -1.04 -27.36
CA ALA A 464 -16.97 -1.82 -26.62
C ALA A 464 -15.52 -1.58 -27.11
N GLY A 465 -15.33 -0.83 -28.18
CA GLY A 465 -14.03 -0.52 -28.80
C GLY A 465 -14.24 -0.11 -30.26
N ASP A 466 -13.23 0.45 -30.91
CA ASP A 466 -13.39 1.00 -32.28
C ASP A 466 -13.93 -0.04 -33.27
N ASP A 467 -13.54 -1.31 -33.12
CA ASP A 467 -13.99 -2.43 -33.95
C ASP A 467 -15.34 -3.05 -33.49
N TRP A 468 -15.87 -2.63 -32.33
CA TRP A 468 -17.10 -3.19 -31.72
C TRP A 468 -18.07 -2.08 -31.29
N PRO A 469 -18.71 -1.39 -32.26
CA PRO A 469 -19.57 -0.24 -31.98
C PRO A 469 -20.83 -0.60 -31.18
N VAL A 470 -21.26 -1.85 -31.24
CA VAL A 470 -22.46 -2.34 -30.53
C VAL A 470 -22.05 -3.35 -29.47
N SER A 471 -22.18 -2.98 -28.20
CA SER A 471 -21.87 -3.86 -27.07
C SER A 471 -23.10 -4.61 -26.54
N GLY A 472 -24.30 -4.14 -26.85
CA GLY A 472 -25.55 -4.55 -26.19
C GLY A 472 -25.90 -3.72 -24.95
N VAL A 473 -25.14 -2.67 -24.66
CA VAL A 473 -25.49 -1.59 -23.72
C VAL A 473 -25.93 -0.37 -24.50
N ILE A 474 -27.01 0.25 -24.04
CA ILE A 474 -27.54 1.47 -24.65
C ILE A 474 -27.66 2.58 -23.63
N ARG A 475 -27.46 3.81 -24.11
CA ARG A 475 -27.73 5.05 -23.38
C ARG A 475 -28.94 5.71 -24.03
N MET A 476 -29.88 6.19 -23.23
CA MET A 476 -31.06 6.91 -23.71
C MET A 476 -31.56 7.87 -22.63
N ARG A 477 -32.52 8.72 -22.99
CA ARG A 477 -33.21 9.58 -22.02
C ARG A 477 -34.25 8.85 -21.19
N SER A 478 -34.53 9.35 -19.99
CA SER A 478 -35.46 8.76 -19.02
C SER A 478 -36.91 8.77 -19.48
N ASP A 479 -37.28 9.71 -20.35
CA ASP A 479 -38.59 9.77 -21.01
C ASP A 479 -38.82 8.57 -21.95
N ALA A 480 -37.85 8.28 -22.83
CA ALA A 480 -37.88 7.14 -23.73
C ALA A 480 -37.72 5.79 -22.97
N ALA A 481 -36.96 5.78 -21.87
CA ALA A 481 -36.78 4.59 -21.04
C ALA A 481 -38.07 4.16 -20.29
N GLY A 482 -39.08 5.04 -20.22
CA GLY A 482 -40.37 4.76 -19.59
C GLY A 482 -41.28 3.81 -20.37
N ASP A 483 -40.96 3.49 -21.63
CA ASP A 483 -41.64 2.49 -22.45
C ASP A 483 -40.82 1.18 -22.50
N ALA A 484 -41.19 0.22 -21.65
CA ALA A 484 -40.52 -1.06 -21.55
C ALA A 484 -40.57 -1.89 -22.86
N ALA A 485 -41.61 -1.72 -23.69
CA ALA A 485 -41.73 -2.44 -24.96
C ALA A 485 -40.75 -1.88 -25.99
N PHE A 486 -40.64 -0.56 -26.08
CA PHE A 486 -39.63 0.11 -26.90
C PHE A 486 -38.21 -0.29 -26.49
N VAL A 487 -37.92 -0.26 -25.19
CA VAL A 487 -36.59 -0.64 -24.66
C VAL A 487 -36.27 -2.10 -24.97
N SER A 488 -37.21 -3.02 -24.79
CA SER A 488 -37.01 -4.44 -25.08
C SER A 488 -36.75 -4.69 -26.58
N LYS A 489 -37.48 -4.00 -27.47
CA LYS A 489 -37.26 -4.05 -28.92
C LYS A 489 -35.87 -3.51 -29.31
N ALA A 490 -35.45 -2.40 -28.70
CA ALA A 490 -34.13 -1.81 -28.94
C ALA A 490 -32.99 -2.75 -28.51
N LEU A 491 -33.14 -3.46 -27.39
CA LEU A 491 -32.19 -4.46 -26.92
C LEU A 491 -32.19 -5.72 -27.81
N ALA A 492 -33.35 -6.17 -28.28
CA ALA A 492 -33.48 -7.33 -29.16
C ALA A 492 -32.77 -7.12 -30.50
N ALA A 493 -32.86 -5.92 -31.09
CA ALA A 493 -32.14 -5.58 -32.33
C ALA A 493 -30.62 -5.74 -32.18
N ARG A 494 -30.05 -5.22 -31.08
CA ARG A 494 -28.61 -5.30 -30.78
C ARG A 494 -28.17 -6.70 -30.40
N ARG A 495 -29.09 -7.50 -29.86
CA ARG A 495 -28.87 -8.92 -29.57
C ARG A 495 -28.76 -9.74 -30.86
N ALA A 496 -29.37 -9.33 -31.97
CA ALA A 496 -29.28 -10.04 -33.25
C ALA A 496 -27.92 -9.88 -33.94
N GLU A 497 -27.14 -8.85 -33.59
CA GLU A 497 -25.82 -8.63 -34.16
C GLU A 497 -24.79 -9.68 -33.70
N ALA A 498 -23.96 -10.16 -34.62
CA ALA A 498 -23.02 -11.25 -34.35
C ALA A 498 -21.71 -10.79 -33.68
N TRP A 499 -21.31 -9.53 -33.80
CA TRP A 499 -19.93 -9.10 -33.53
C TRP A 499 -19.74 -8.63 -32.08
N ARG A 500 -18.86 -9.31 -31.32
CA ARG A 500 -18.49 -8.94 -29.95
C ARG A 500 -17.02 -9.25 -29.69
N PRO A 501 -16.37 -8.53 -28.76
CA PRO A 501 -14.98 -8.78 -28.46
C PRO A 501 -14.81 -10.13 -27.76
N ASN A 502 -13.80 -10.89 -28.17
CA ASN A 502 -13.39 -12.10 -27.48
C ASN A 502 -12.52 -11.74 -26.25
N GLY A 503 -12.23 -12.73 -25.42
CA GLY A 503 -11.43 -12.52 -24.21
C GLY A 503 -9.98 -12.05 -24.45
N ASP A 504 -9.38 -12.37 -25.60
CA ASP A 504 -8.04 -11.92 -25.96
C ASP A 504 -8.05 -10.45 -26.42
N ASP A 505 -9.11 -10.02 -27.12
CA ASP A 505 -9.32 -8.62 -27.49
C ASP A 505 -9.39 -7.74 -26.23
N VAL A 506 -10.09 -8.22 -25.20
CA VAL A 506 -10.20 -7.54 -23.91
C VAL A 506 -8.89 -7.58 -23.12
N SER A 507 -8.18 -8.71 -23.10
CA SER A 507 -6.89 -8.78 -22.41
C SER A 507 -5.88 -7.83 -23.04
N SER A 508 -5.89 -7.73 -24.39
CA SER A 508 -5.08 -6.85 -25.24
C SER A 508 -5.36 -5.35 -25.08
N GLY A 509 -6.37 -5.00 -24.30
CA GLY A 509 -6.82 -3.62 -24.14
C GLY A 509 -7.51 -3.03 -25.37
N ARG A 510 -7.70 -3.79 -26.45
CA ARG A 510 -8.39 -3.36 -27.68
C ARG A 510 -9.90 -3.20 -27.47
N ALA A 511 -10.47 -3.90 -26.49
CA ALA A 511 -11.90 -3.86 -26.20
C ALA A 511 -12.22 -3.82 -24.71
N ARG A 512 -13.38 -3.25 -24.37
CA ARG A 512 -14.07 -3.43 -23.10
C ARG A 512 -14.81 -4.77 -23.11
N LEU A 513 -14.89 -5.42 -21.96
CA LEU A 513 -15.61 -6.68 -21.84
C LEU A 513 -17.12 -6.49 -22.08
N ALA A 514 -17.64 -7.19 -23.10
CA ALA A 514 -19.06 -7.35 -23.39
C ALA A 514 -19.29 -8.80 -23.87
N ILE A 515 -20.03 -9.60 -23.10
CA ILE A 515 -20.30 -11.01 -23.40
C ILE A 515 -21.80 -11.21 -23.49
N ARG A 516 -22.24 -11.98 -24.49
CA ARG A 516 -23.64 -12.38 -24.67
C ARG A 516 -23.82 -13.87 -24.35
N VAL A 517 -24.90 -14.18 -23.64
CA VAL A 517 -25.31 -15.53 -23.26
C VAL A 517 -26.82 -15.65 -23.53
N VAL A 518 -27.20 -16.29 -24.63
CA VAL A 518 -28.60 -16.44 -25.06
C VAL A 518 -29.13 -17.83 -24.71
N ASP A 519 -28.35 -18.84 -25.06
CA ASP A 519 -28.65 -20.25 -24.82
C ASP A 519 -27.71 -20.86 -23.76
N THR A 520 -28.09 -22.02 -23.23
CA THR A 520 -27.26 -22.75 -22.25
C THR A 520 -25.90 -23.15 -22.82
N ASP A 521 -25.83 -23.39 -24.14
CA ASP A 521 -24.59 -23.78 -24.84
C ASP A 521 -23.59 -22.61 -24.93
N ASP A 522 -24.07 -21.36 -24.82
CA ASP A 522 -23.21 -20.18 -24.79
C ASP A 522 -22.40 -20.07 -23.50
N ILE A 523 -22.87 -20.67 -22.40
CA ILE A 523 -22.29 -20.51 -21.06
C ILE A 523 -20.82 -20.91 -21.07
N ALA A 524 -20.48 -22.06 -21.64
CA ALA A 524 -19.10 -22.56 -21.66
C ALA A 524 -18.16 -21.63 -22.47
N ARG A 525 -18.63 -21.15 -23.63
CA ARG A 525 -17.87 -20.21 -24.48
C ARG A 525 -17.69 -18.86 -23.78
N ALA A 526 -18.76 -18.35 -23.21
CA ALA A 526 -18.76 -17.11 -22.47
C ALA A 526 -17.84 -17.19 -21.23
N GLU A 527 -17.84 -18.29 -20.48
CA GLU A 527 -16.91 -18.48 -19.36
C GLU A 527 -15.45 -18.50 -19.83
N HIS A 528 -15.16 -19.14 -20.96
CA HIS A 528 -13.83 -19.12 -21.55
C HIS A 528 -13.39 -17.70 -21.88
N HIS A 529 -14.25 -16.88 -22.50
CA HIS A 529 -13.94 -15.48 -22.78
C HIS A 529 -13.77 -14.62 -21.52
N LEU A 530 -14.58 -14.83 -20.48
CA LEU A 530 -14.42 -14.16 -19.17
C LEU A 530 -13.11 -14.54 -18.47
N ARG A 531 -12.69 -15.80 -18.57
CA ARG A 531 -11.39 -16.26 -18.05
C ARG A 531 -10.25 -15.60 -18.80
N ARG A 532 -10.29 -15.63 -20.13
CA ARG A 532 -9.29 -15.00 -21.01
C ARG A 532 -9.16 -13.50 -20.79
N SER A 533 -10.27 -12.79 -20.59
CA SER A 533 -10.23 -11.35 -20.30
C SER A 533 -9.55 -10.98 -18.98
N SER A 534 -9.28 -11.96 -18.09
CA SER A 534 -8.56 -11.73 -16.84
C SER A 534 -7.03 -11.83 -16.98
N TYR A 535 -6.52 -12.26 -18.13
CA TYR A 535 -5.09 -12.31 -18.44
C TYR A 535 -4.57 -10.88 -18.67
N LYS A 536 -3.30 -10.62 -18.33
CA LYS A 536 -2.64 -9.34 -18.62
C LYS A 536 -1.76 -9.54 -19.86
N ASP A 537 -1.68 -8.56 -20.74
CA ASP A 537 -0.79 -8.61 -21.92
C ASP A 537 0.69 -8.72 -21.58
N THR A 538 1.04 -8.23 -20.39
CA THR A 538 2.40 -8.28 -19.87
C THR A 538 2.77 -9.67 -19.33
N ASP A 539 1.84 -10.62 -19.29
CA ASP A 539 2.11 -11.96 -18.76
C ASP A 539 3.05 -12.72 -19.69
N ALA A 540 4.26 -12.99 -19.21
CA ALA A 540 5.21 -13.84 -19.89
C ALA A 540 4.72 -15.31 -19.94
N THR A 541 5.37 -16.16 -20.73
CA THR A 541 4.96 -17.56 -20.97
C THR A 541 4.70 -18.34 -19.67
N VAL A 542 5.55 -18.18 -18.66
CA VAL A 542 5.40 -18.84 -17.35
C VAL A 542 4.22 -18.27 -16.55
N ALA A 543 4.00 -16.95 -16.57
CA ALA A 543 2.82 -16.36 -15.92
C ALA A 543 1.51 -16.85 -16.56
N ARG A 544 1.47 -17.01 -17.89
CA ARG A 544 0.33 -17.61 -18.59
C ARG A 544 0.12 -19.08 -18.23
N PHE A 545 1.20 -19.84 -18.00
CA PHE A 545 1.12 -21.20 -17.51
C PHE A 545 0.56 -21.25 -16.08
N ASN A 546 1.07 -20.42 -15.16
CA ASN A 546 0.56 -20.32 -13.79
C ASN A 546 -0.95 -20.02 -13.80
N ARG A 547 -1.43 -19.17 -14.71
CA ARG A 547 -2.86 -18.85 -14.84
C ARG A 547 -3.74 -20.01 -15.27
N ARG A 548 -3.22 -20.98 -16.01
CA ARG A 548 -3.96 -22.22 -16.33
C ARG A 548 -4.25 -23.03 -15.07
N ILE A 549 -3.41 -22.89 -14.04
CA ILE A 549 -3.57 -23.56 -12.75
C ILE A 549 -4.36 -22.67 -11.77
N SER A 550 -4.08 -21.37 -11.70
CA SER A 550 -4.71 -20.45 -10.76
C SER A 550 -6.19 -20.19 -11.08
N LEU A 551 -6.57 -19.99 -12.35
CA LEU A 551 -7.94 -19.60 -12.70
C LEU A 551 -9.01 -20.64 -12.33
N PRO A 552 -8.83 -21.95 -12.56
CA PRO A 552 -9.77 -22.95 -12.07
C PRO A 552 -9.95 -22.89 -10.55
N ILE A 553 -8.85 -22.71 -9.81
CA ILE A 553 -8.85 -22.58 -8.35
C ILE A 553 -9.59 -21.30 -7.93
N SER A 554 -9.31 -20.17 -8.58
CA SER A 554 -10.02 -18.90 -8.38
C SER A 554 -11.52 -19.06 -8.56
N ILE A 555 -11.96 -19.74 -9.62
CA ILE A 555 -13.38 -19.97 -9.90
C ILE A 555 -14.03 -20.87 -8.85
N ALA A 556 -13.34 -21.93 -8.41
CA ALA A 556 -13.81 -22.79 -7.33
C ALA A 556 -13.92 -22.05 -5.99
N LEU A 557 -13.09 -21.01 -5.76
CA LEU A 557 -13.12 -20.17 -4.57
C LEU A 557 -14.16 -19.05 -4.62
N ILE A 558 -14.71 -18.69 -5.79
CA ILE A 558 -15.71 -17.62 -5.91
C ILE A 558 -16.96 -17.84 -5.05
N PRO A 559 -17.55 -19.05 -4.99
CA PRO A 559 -18.71 -19.33 -4.16
C PRO A 559 -18.46 -19.22 -2.64
N THR A 560 -17.19 -19.26 -2.21
CA THR A 560 -16.83 -19.20 -0.79
C THR A 560 -16.87 -17.76 -0.26
N PRO A 561 -17.04 -17.55 1.07
CA PRO A 561 -16.96 -16.22 1.67
C PRO A 561 -15.54 -15.64 1.71
N LEU A 562 -14.53 -16.40 1.25
CA LEU A 562 -13.14 -15.95 1.22
C LEU A 562 -12.99 -14.70 0.33
N THR A 563 -12.41 -13.65 0.91
CA THR A 563 -12.13 -12.38 0.21
C THR A 563 -10.73 -12.41 -0.41
N ALA A 564 -10.53 -11.62 -1.48
CA ALA A 564 -9.21 -11.50 -2.12
C ALA A 564 -8.11 -11.12 -1.12
N ASN A 565 -8.36 -10.14 -0.25
CA ASN A 565 -7.37 -9.70 0.75
C ASN A 565 -7.01 -10.79 1.77
N GLN A 566 -7.98 -11.63 2.18
CA GLN A 566 -7.70 -12.75 3.08
C GLN A 566 -6.77 -13.76 2.40
N LEU A 567 -7.01 -14.06 1.12
CA LEU A 567 -6.14 -14.94 0.35
C LEU A 567 -4.74 -14.34 0.21
N SER A 568 -4.60 -13.05 -0.11
CA SER A 568 -3.29 -12.37 -0.16
C SER A 568 -2.51 -12.50 1.16
N VAL A 569 -3.16 -12.29 2.31
CA VAL A 569 -2.52 -12.42 3.63
C VAL A 569 -2.09 -13.86 3.92
N ILE A 570 -2.92 -14.85 3.56
CA ILE A 570 -2.58 -16.27 3.72
C ILE A 570 -1.34 -16.61 2.87
N LEU A 571 -1.29 -16.15 1.61
CA LEU A 571 -0.16 -16.41 0.72
C LEU A 571 1.13 -15.75 1.21
N VAL A 572 1.05 -14.54 1.76
CA VAL A 572 2.18 -13.88 2.42
C VAL A 572 2.66 -14.71 3.63
N ALA A 573 1.74 -15.23 4.45
CA ALA A 573 2.08 -16.08 5.59
C ALA A 573 2.76 -17.39 5.15
N ILE A 574 2.27 -18.02 4.07
CA ILE A 574 2.90 -19.21 3.46
C ILE A 574 4.31 -18.86 2.95
N GLY A 575 4.49 -17.69 2.34
CA GLY A 575 5.81 -17.20 1.92
C GLY A 575 6.80 -17.06 3.08
N PHE A 576 6.37 -16.49 4.22
CA PHE A 576 7.20 -16.42 5.42
C PHE A 576 7.51 -17.80 6.00
N TYR A 577 6.52 -18.70 6.03
CA TYR A 577 6.71 -20.06 6.51
C TYR A 577 7.69 -20.85 5.64
N SER A 578 7.61 -20.68 4.32
CA SER A 578 8.60 -21.22 3.37
C SER A 578 10.00 -20.66 3.65
N GLY A 579 10.15 -19.34 3.86
CA GLY A 579 11.42 -18.72 4.26
C GLY A 579 11.99 -19.31 5.55
N TRP A 580 11.14 -19.54 6.56
CA TRP A 580 11.54 -20.19 7.80
C TRP A 580 12.01 -21.64 7.57
N LEU A 581 11.29 -22.44 6.78
CA LEU A 581 11.72 -23.81 6.44
C LEU A 581 13.07 -23.82 5.70
N PHE A 582 13.31 -22.87 4.79
CA PHE A 582 14.60 -22.74 4.11
C PHE A 582 15.76 -22.53 5.09
N SER A 583 15.52 -21.91 6.26
CA SER A 583 16.57 -21.64 7.25
C SER A 583 17.15 -22.89 7.91
N PHE A 584 16.47 -24.04 7.85
CA PHE A 584 16.96 -25.28 8.46
C PHE A 584 18.14 -25.90 7.71
N GLY A 585 18.32 -25.63 6.41
CA GLY A 585 19.44 -26.16 5.61
C GLY A 585 19.42 -27.68 5.34
N SER A 586 18.34 -28.38 5.72
CA SER A 586 18.17 -29.81 5.46
C SER A 586 17.45 -30.07 4.12
N TYR A 587 17.68 -31.25 3.53
CA TYR A 587 17.12 -31.61 2.21
C TYR A 587 15.58 -31.54 2.19
N TRP A 588 14.93 -32.27 3.10
CA TRP A 588 13.45 -32.34 3.13
C TRP A 588 12.80 -31.02 3.52
N ALA A 589 13.41 -30.24 4.41
CA ALA A 589 12.93 -28.90 4.71
C ALA A 589 13.07 -27.97 3.49
N GLY A 590 14.17 -28.07 2.75
CA GLY A 590 14.40 -27.32 1.51
C GLY A 590 13.41 -27.66 0.40
N VAL A 591 13.12 -28.95 0.17
CA VAL A 591 12.11 -29.39 -0.82
C VAL A 591 10.70 -28.94 -0.40
N GLY A 592 10.34 -29.12 0.87
CA GLY A 592 9.04 -28.64 1.38
C GLY A 592 8.89 -27.12 1.29
N ALA A 593 9.95 -26.38 1.61
CA ALA A 593 9.99 -24.92 1.48
C ALA A 593 9.82 -24.49 0.02
N ALA A 594 10.51 -25.13 -0.91
CA ALA A 594 10.42 -24.85 -2.34
C ALA A 594 9.03 -25.14 -2.90
N PHE A 595 8.40 -26.23 -2.47
CA PHE A 595 7.01 -26.54 -2.82
C PHE A 595 6.03 -25.47 -2.35
N LEU A 596 6.14 -25.06 -1.09
CA LEU A 596 5.26 -24.02 -0.55
C LEU A 596 5.49 -22.65 -1.22
N SER A 597 6.75 -22.32 -1.52
CA SER A 597 7.12 -21.13 -2.27
C SER A 597 6.53 -21.14 -3.69
N LEU A 598 6.64 -22.27 -4.39
CA LEU A 598 6.06 -22.44 -5.73
C LEU A 598 4.53 -22.39 -5.69
N ALA A 599 3.91 -23.09 -4.76
CA ALA A 599 2.46 -23.07 -4.57
C ALA A 599 1.97 -21.65 -4.27
N ALA A 600 2.65 -20.92 -3.39
CA ALA A 600 2.32 -19.53 -3.07
C ALA A 600 2.41 -18.62 -4.31
N SER A 601 3.44 -18.78 -5.14
CA SER A 601 3.60 -18.01 -6.38
C SER A 601 2.53 -18.32 -7.43
N VAL A 602 2.16 -19.59 -7.60
CA VAL A 602 1.08 -19.97 -8.53
C VAL A 602 -0.27 -19.44 -8.04
N LEU A 603 -0.52 -19.52 -6.73
CA LEU A 603 -1.76 -19.06 -6.11
C LEU A 603 -1.84 -17.54 -5.94
N ASP A 604 -0.72 -16.82 -6.03
CA ASP A 604 -0.67 -15.35 -6.02
C ASP A 604 -1.53 -14.75 -7.13
N GLY A 605 -1.65 -15.42 -8.29
CA GLY A 605 -2.57 -14.99 -9.34
C GLY A 605 -4.05 -15.02 -8.91
N CYS A 606 -4.41 -15.87 -7.94
CA CYS A 606 -5.79 -16.08 -7.53
C CYS A 606 -6.39 -14.87 -6.80
N ASP A 607 -5.60 -14.09 -6.05
CA ASP A 607 -6.15 -12.97 -5.28
C ASP A 607 -6.65 -11.84 -6.20
N GLY A 608 -5.89 -11.50 -7.24
CA GLY A 608 -6.22 -10.53 -8.26
C GLY A 608 -7.33 -11.04 -9.18
N GLU A 609 -7.36 -12.34 -9.49
CA GLU A 609 -8.44 -12.97 -10.24
C GLU A 609 -9.75 -12.95 -9.46
N ILE A 610 -9.74 -13.32 -8.18
CA ILE A 610 -10.92 -13.23 -7.30
C ILE A 610 -11.33 -11.78 -7.11
N ALA A 611 -10.39 -10.85 -6.95
CA ALA A 611 -10.68 -9.43 -6.84
C ALA A 611 -11.40 -8.89 -8.09
N ARG A 612 -10.94 -9.26 -9.29
CA ARG A 612 -11.58 -8.90 -10.56
C ARG A 612 -12.94 -9.57 -10.71
N LEU A 613 -13.01 -10.88 -10.49
CA LEU A 613 -14.22 -11.68 -10.73
C LEU A 613 -15.33 -11.45 -9.68
N LYS A 614 -14.99 -11.07 -8.44
CA LYS A 614 -15.95 -10.66 -7.39
C LYS A 614 -16.17 -9.13 -7.32
N TYR A 615 -15.50 -8.35 -8.15
CA TYR A 615 -15.51 -6.87 -8.10
C TYR A 615 -15.03 -6.30 -6.75
N GLN A 616 -14.11 -6.99 -6.09
CA GLN A 616 -13.52 -6.64 -4.78
C GLN A 616 -12.17 -5.92 -4.88
N GLU A 617 -11.72 -5.54 -6.08
CA GLU A 617 -10.49 -4.76 -6.27
C GLU A 617 -10.45 -3.52 -5.35
N SER A 618 -9.38 -3.38 -4.59
CA SER A 618 -9.22 -2.29 -3.64
C SER A 618 -7.79 -1.76 -3.64
N ALA A 619 -7.62 -0.47 -3.34
CA ALA A 619 -6.30 0.12 -3.18
C ALA A 619 -5.50 -0.54 -2.04
N LEU A 620 -6.21 -0.99 -0.99
CA LEU A 620 -5.62 -1.77 0.10
C LEU A 620 -5.15 -3.14 -0.38
N GLY A 621 -5.95 -3.85 -1.18
CA GLY A 621 -5.56 -5.13 -1.78
C GLY A 621 -4.32 -4.99 -2.66
N CYS A 622 -4.30 -4.01 -3.56
CA CYS A 622 -3.12 -3.72 -4.40
C CYS A 622 -1.88 -3.33 -3.57
N TRP A 623 -2.06 -2.60 -2.46
CA TRP A 623 -0.96 -2.31 -1.55
C TRP A 623 -0.48 -3.56 -0.81
N ILE A 624 -1.38 -4.43 -0.32
CA ILE A 624 -1.03 -5.71 0.31
C ILE A 624 -0.29 -6.61 -0.69
N GLU A 625 -0.75 -6.69 -1.94
CA GLU A 625 -0.08 -7.41 -3.04
C GLU A 625 1.35 -6.89 -3.21
N THR A 626 1.53 -5.56 -3.33
CA THR A 626 2.86 -4.95 -3.49
C THR A 626 3.78 -5.19 -2.29
N VAL A 627 3.26 -5.10 -1.07
CA VAL A 627 4.05 -5.38 0.16
C VAL A 627 4.34 -6.87 0.29
N GLY A 628 3.39 -7.72 -0.10
CA GLY A 628 3.51 -9.17 -0.14
C GLY A 628 4.61 -9.61 -1.11
N ASP A 629 4.63 -9.03 -2.31
CA ASP A 629 5.67 -9.22 -3.32
C ASP A 629 7.06 -8.98 -2.73
N TYR A 630 7.28 -7.82 -2.12
CA TYR A 630 8.61 -7.46 -1.59
C TYR A 630 9.00 -8.26 -0.35
N SER A 631 8.05 -8.43 0.57
CA SER A 631 8.32 -9.18 1.80
C SER A 631 8.61 -10.66 1.53
N TYR A 632 7.99 -11.24 0.50
CA TYR A 632 8.28 -12.59 0.02
C TYR A 632 9.75 -12.78 -0.37
N TYR A 633 10.31 -11.95 -1.25
CA TYR A 633 11.72 -12.07 -1.65
C TYR A 633 12.68 -11.95 -0.48
N ILE A 634 12.42 -10.99 0.41
CA ILE A 634 13.25 -10.76 1.59
C ILE A 634 13.21 -11.99 2.50
N ALA A 635 12.02 -12.52 2.78
CA ALA A 635 11.85 -13.70 3.63
C ALA A 635 12.56 -14.94 3.08
N ILE A 636 12.39 -15.23 1.78
CA ILE A 636 13.01 -16.37 1.11
C ILE A 636 14.54 -16.23 1.10
N PHE A 637 15.08 -15.06 0.75
CA PHE A 637 16.53 -14.85 0.74
C PHE A 637 17.17 -14.87 2.12
N ILE A 638 16.52 -14.30 3.14
CA ILE A 638 16.99 -14.43 4.53
C ILE A 638 17.02 -15.91 4.92
N GLY A 639 15.90 -16.62 4.71
CA GLY A 639 15.77 -18.04 5.00
C GLY A 639 16.86 -18.88 4.35
N MET A 640 17.02 -18.75 3.03
CA MET A 640 18.04 -19.47 2.27
C MET A 640 19.47 -19.06 2.64
N THR A 641 19.71 -17.82 3.09
CA THR A 641 21.04 -17.40 3.56
C THR A 641 21.42 -18.17 4.82
N PHE A 642 20.53 -18.22 5.82
CA PHE A 642 20.75 -19.04 7.02
C PHE A 642 20.86 -20.53 6.67
N GLY A 643 19.97 -21.03 5.80
CA GLY A 643 19.99 -22.40 5.32
C GLY A 643 21.30 -22.78 4.62
N ALA A 644 21.84 -21.88 3.79
CA ALA A 644 23.10 -22.10 3.09
C ALA A 644 24.28 -22.17 4.07
N VAL A 645 24.30 -21.33 5.11
CA VAL A 645 25.32 -21.41 6.17
C VAL A 645 25.20 -22.73 6.93
N HIS A 646 23.99 -23.15 7.29
CA HIS A 646 23.78 -24.43 8.00
C HIS A 646 24.14 -25.64 7.13
N GLN A 647 23.85 -25.59 5.83
CA GLN A 647 24.13 -26.69 4.90
C GLN A 647 25.63 -26.81 4.57
N THR A 648 26.33 -25.68 4.40
CA THR A 648 27.75 -25.67 3.93
C THR A 648 28.76 -25.46 5.05
N GLY A 649 28.33 -24.92 6.20
CA GLY A 649 29.20 -24.48 7.29
C GLY A 649 29.96 -23.17 7.02
N TRP A 650 29.77 -22.54 5.85
CA TRP A 650 30.58 -21.39 5.43
C TRP A 650 29.91 -20.06 5.80
N GLY A 651 30.50 -19.34 6.76
CA GLY A 651 30.03 -18.00 7.17
C GLY A 651 30.06 -16.95 6.05
N LEU A 652 30.77 -17.20 4.94
CA LEU A 652 30.78 -16.32 3.76
C LEU A 652 29.37 -16.11 3.18
N PHE A 653 28.47 -17.10 3.31
CA PHE A 653 27.10 -16.98 2.82
C PHE A 653 26.32 -15.84 3.48
N TYR A 654 26.66 -15.40 4.70
CA TYR A 654 26.05 -14.21 5.28
C TYR A 654 26.36 -12.94 4.45
N TRP A 655 27.59 -12.80 3.94
CA TRP A 655 27.96 -11.67 3.09
C TRP A 655 27.31 -11.77 1.71
N ILE A 656 27.27 -12.96 1.12
CA ILE A 656 26.62 -13.20 -0.18
C ILE A 656 25.11 -12.93 -0.06
N GLY A 657 24.47 -13.41 1.01
CA GLY A 657 23.06 -13.15 1.30
C GLY A 657 22.76 -11.67 1.53
N MET A 658 23.60 -10.96 2.29
CA MET A 658 23.49 -9.51 2.44
C MET A 658 23.61 -8.78 1.10
N ALA A 659 24.54 -9.19 0.24
CA ALA A 659 24.69 -8.62 -1.10
C ALA A 659 23.45 -8.90 -1.98
N ALA A 660 22.87 -10.09 -1.90
CA ALA A 660 21.63 -10.43 -2.62
C ALA A 660 20.44 -9.58 -2.16
N ILE A 661 20.24 -9.44 -0.85
CA ILE A 661 19.15 -8.63 -0.29
C ILE A 661 19.36 -7.16 -0.63
N GLY A 662 20.59 -6.64 -0.45
CA GLY A 662 20.93 -5.25 -0.77
C GLY A 662 20.70 -4.92 -2.25
N GLY A 663 21.18 -5.78 -3.15
CA GLY A 663 20.97 -5.61 -4.60
C GLY A 663 19.50 -5.68 -5.00
N THR A 664 18.72 -6.56 -4.35
CA THR A 664 17.27 -6.69 -4.59
C THR A 664 16.51 -5.45 -4.11
N LEU A 665 16.82 -4.94 -2.91
CA LEU A 665 16.21 -3.71 -2.39
C LEU A 665 16.54 -2.49 -3.25
N LEU A 666 17.77 -2.38 -3.73
CA LEU A 666 18.20 -1.29 -4.61
C LEU A 666 17.50 -1.39 -5.97
N THR A 667 17.39 -2.61 -6.53
CA THR A 667 16.60 -2.89 -7.73
C THR A 667 15.15 -2.43 -7.56
N PHE A 668 14.50 -2.80 -6.46
CA PHE A 668 13.11 -2.38 -6.20
C PHE A 668 13.00 -0.86 -6.06
N ALA A 669 13.91 -0.22 -5.32
CA ALA A 669 13.92 1.24 -5.18
C ALA A 669 14.02 1.94 -6.54
N LEU A 670 14.91 1.47 -7.41
CA LEU A 670 15.08 2.02 -8.76
C LEU A 670 13.91 1.70 -9.69
N LEU A 671 13.34 0.49 -9.65
CA LEU A 671 12.15 0.14 -10.43
C LEU A 671 10.93 0.96 -10.00
N ILE A 672 10.75 1.19 -8.69
CA ILE A 672 9.71 2.09 -8.18
C ILE A 672 9.98 3.51 -8.70
N TYR A 673 11.22 3.99 -8.66
CA TYR A 673 11.62 5.29 -9.21
C TYR A 673 11.38 5.41 -10.73
N LEU A 674 11.71 4.39 -11.51
CA LEU A 674 11.47 4.34 -12.95
C LEU A 674 9.98 4.27 -13.27
N ARG A 675 9.22 3.48 -12.51
CA ARG A 675 7.76 3.38 -12.66
C ARG A 675 7.10 4.72 -12.37
N THR A 676 7.57 5.48 -11.38
CA THR A 676 7.04 6.82 -11.11
C THR A 676 7.47 7.86 -12.15
N ARG A 677 8.63 7.70 -12.81
CA ARG A 677 9.16 8.57 -13.87
C ARG A 677 8.54 8.32 -15.26
N ILE A 678 8.58 7.10 -15.78
CA ILE A 678 8.21 6.77 -17.17
C ILE A 678 6.70 6.76 -17.36
N THR A 679 5.93 6.47 -16.30
CA THR A 679 4.60 5.91 -16.50
C THR A 679 3.45 6.91 -16.38
N ALA A 680 3.62 8.12 -15.83
CA ALA A 680 2.54 9.13 -15.70
C ALA A 680 1.14 8.59 -15.31
N GLY A 681 1.06 7.44 -14.59
CA GLY A 681 -0.19 6.75 -14.26
C GLY A 681 -0.71 5.64 -15.21
N GLN A 682 0.00 5.23 -16.27
CA GLN A 682 -0.42 4.16 -17.21
C GLN A 682 0.48 2.90 -17.19
N PRO A 683 0.26 1.93 -16.27
CA PRO A 683 1.16 0.80 -15.98
C PRO A 683 1.59 -0.08 -17.17
N THR A 684 0.89 -0.03 -18.29
CA THR A 684 1.17 -0.80 -19.51
C THR A 684 2.32 -0.24 -20.36
N ARG A 685 2.61 1.07 -20.30
CA ARG A 685 3.67 1.70 -21.13
C ARG A 685 5.09 1.32 -20.74
N LEU A 686 5.38 1.08 -19.46
CA LEU A 686 6.74 0.72 -19.01
C LEU A 686 7.20 -0.62 -19.61
N HIS A 687 6.31 -1.62 -19.64
CA HIS A 687 6.62 -2.93 -20.20
C HIS A 687 6.68 -2.90 -21.73
N ALA A 688 5.86 -2.10 -22.39
CA ALA A 688 5.91 -1.90 -23.84
C ALA A 688 7.21 -1.19 -24.26
N VAL A 689 7.53 -0.05 -23.65
CA VAL A 689 8.76 0.73 -23.93
C VAL A 689 10.02 -0.04 -23.55
N ALA A 690 10.03 -0.76 -22.42
CA ALA A 690 11.14 -1.64 -22.08
C ALA A 690 11.26 -2.79 -23.09
N ARG A 691 10.17 -3.45 -23.49
CA ARG A 691 10.25 -4.59 -24.42
C ARG A 691 10.65 -4.17 -25.84
N GLU A 692 10.17 -3.02 -26.30
CA GLU A 692 10.47 -2.45 -27.61
C GLU A 692 11.93 -2.00 -27.68
N ARG A 693 12.42 -1.27 -26.66
CA ARG A 693 13.78 -0.72 -26.63
C ARG A 693 14.86 -1.74 -26.25
N PHE A 694 14.52 -2.79 -25.48
CA PHE A 694 15.43 -3.92 -25.23
C PHE A 694 15.55 -4.87 -26.43
N ASN A 695 14.57 -4.89 -27.34
CA ASN A 695 14.65 -5.68 -28.58
C ASN A 695 15.46 -4.97 -29.67
N THR A 696 15.51 -3.64 -29.70
CA THR A 696 16.28 -2.87 -30.69
C THR A 696 17.80 -2.90 -30.45
N ASP A 697 18.28 -2.92 -29.19
CA ASP A 697 19.73 -2.99 -28.89
C ASP A 697 20.18 -4.40 -28.45
N ALA A 698 20.35 -5.28 -29.43
CA ALA A 698 20.75 -6.67 -29.23
C ALA A 698 22.25 -6.85 -28.96
N SER A 699 22.80 -6.19 -27.93
CA SER A 699 24.10 -6.57 -27.38
C SER A 699 24.01 -7.90 -26.60
N LEU A 700 25.10 -8.66 -26.58
CA LEU A 700 25.20 -9.92 -25.84
C LEU A 700 24.92 -9.72 -24.33
N TRP A 701 25.32 -8.56 -23.79
CA TRP A 701 25.03 -8.12 -22.42
C TRP A 701 23.55 -7.84 -22.17
N THR A 702 22.83 -7.22 -23.11
CA THR A 702 21.39 -6.98 -22.98
C THR A 702 20.59 -8.30 -22.96
N ARG A 703 21.00 -9.30 -23.75
CA ARG A 703 20.37 -10.63 -23.74
C ARG A 703 20.60 -11.38 -22.42
N ILE A 704 21.82 -11.36 -21.88
CA ILE A 704 22.15 -11.98 -20.60
C ILE A 704 21.34 -11.34 -19.47
N THR A 705 21.33 -10.00 -19.39
CA THR A 705 20.58 -9.27 -18.35
C THR A 705 19.08 -9.52 -18.44
N TRP A 706 18.51 -9.61 -19.64
CA TRP A 706 17.09 -9.93 -19.84
C TRP A 706 16.74 -11.36 -19.39
N ASN A 707 17.58 -12.34 -19.74
CA ASN A 707 17.37 -13.72 -19.31
C ASN A 707 17.49 -13.87 -17.78
N LEU A 708 18.46 -13.20 -17.16
CA LEU A 708 18.57 -13.14 -15.70
C LEU A 708 17.37 -12.44 -15.05
N ALA A 709 16.92 -11.32 -15.61
CA ALA A 709 15.75 -10.59 -15.11
C ALA A 709 14.48 -11.44 -15.19
N PHE A 710 14.32 -12.22 -16.26
CA PHE A 710 13.21 -13.15 -16.43
C PHE A 710 13.22 -14.26 -15.37
N VAL A 711 14.37 -14.89 -15.13
CA VAL A 711 14.53 -15.93 -14.11
C VAL A 711 14.29 -15.37 -12.69
N ALA A 712 14.63 -14.10 -12.47
CA ALA A 712 14.41 -13.41 -11.20
C ALA A 712 12.96 -12.98 -10.96
N THR A 713 12.03 -13.18 -11.91
CA THR A 713 10.62 -12.84 -11.72
C THR A 713 9.92 -13.78 -10.73
N ARG A 714 8.89 -13.27 -10.04
CA ARG A 714 8.13 -14.03 -9.03
C ARG A 714 7.45 -15.26 -9.64
N ALA A 715 7.15 -15.19 -10.93
CA ALA A 715 6.56 -16.28 -11.70
C ALA A 715 7.54 -17.40 -12.04
N ALA A 716 8.84 -17.12 -12.22
CA ALA A 716 9.83 -18.09 -12.70
C ALA A 716 10.79 -18.59 -11.61
N MET A 717 11.21 -17.71 -10.70
CA MET A 717 12.20 -18.01 -9.67
C MET A 717 11.84 -19.23 -8.79
N PRO A 718 10.58 -19.43 -8.33
CA PRO A 718 10.23 -20.58 -7.51
C PRO A 718 10.39 -21.93 -8.21
N TYR A 719 10.25 -21.97 -9.55
CA TYR A 719 10.53 -23.19 -10.33
C TYR A 719 12.02 -23.53 -10.31
N GLY A 720 12.89 -22.52 -10.47
CA GLY A 720 14.34 -22.70 -10.37
C GLY A 720 14.78 -23.14 -8.96
N ILE A 721 14.17 -22.55 -7.93
CA ILE A 721 14.36 -22.94 -6.53
C ILE A 721 13.96 -24.40 -6.33
N MET A 722 12.81 -24.83 -6.86
CA MET A 722 12.35 -26.20 -6.75
C MET A 722 13.33 -27.20 -7.37
N VAL A 723 13.80 -26.93 -8.59
CA VAL A 723 14.79 -27.80 -9.26
C VAL A 723 16.07 -27.90 -8.43
N LEU A 724 16.59 -26.76 -7.96
CA LEU A 724 17.80 -26.74 -7.13
C LEU A 724 17.58 -27.36 -5.75
N ALA A 725 16.36 -27.33 -5.21
CA ALA A 725 15.99 -28.03 -3.99
C ALA A 725 16.09 -29.56 -4.16
N PHE A 726 15.54 -30.09 -5.25
CA PHE A 726 15.65 -31.52 -5.56
C PHE A 726 17.09 -31.97 -5.82
N LEU A 727 17.92 -31.09 -6.38
CA LEU A 727 19.35 -31.35 -6.58
C LEU A 727 20.20 -31.10 -5.32
N TYR A 728 19.58 -30.75 -4.18
CA TYR A 728 20.23 -30.36 -2.94
C TYR A 728 21.25 -29.21 -3.09
N ALA A 729 21.05 -28.35 -4.08
CA ALA A 729 21.94 -27.26 -4.47
C ALA A 729 21.38 -25.86 -4.13
N LEU A 730 20.56 -25.75 -3.08
CA LEU A 730 19.96 -24.47 -2.64
C LEU A 730 20.95 -23.32 -2.38
N PRO A 731 22.19 -23.53 -1.86
CA PRO A 731 23.14 -22.45 -1.67
C PRO A 731 23.50 -21.72 -2.98
N LEU A 732 23.41 -22.41 -4.13
CA LEU A 732 23.62 -21.81 -5.45
C LEU A 732 22.59 -20.72 -5.76
N VAL A 733 21.35 -20.85 -5.26
CA VAL A 733 20.29 -19.84 -5.44
C VAL A 733 20.74 -18.49 -4.86
N ILE A 734 21.36 -18.48 -3.68
CA ILE A 734 21.83 -17.25 -3.03
C ILE A 734 22.98 -16.61 -3.81
N VAL A 735 23.91 -17.42 -4.34
CA VAL A 735 25.00 -16.92 -5.19
C VAL A 735 24.44 -16.30 -6.47
N LEU A 736 23.53 -17.00 -7.15
CA LEU A 736 22.88 -16.51 -8.37
C LEU A 736 22.04 -15.25 -8.10
N ALA A 737 21.33 -15.19 -6.96
CA ALA A 737 20.58 -14.01 -6.56
C ALA A 737 21.50 -12.82 -6.26
N ALA A 738 22.63 -13.03 -5.60
CA ALA A 738 23.61 -11.99 -5.33
C ALA A 738 24.17 -11.41 -6.63
N ILE A 739 24.61 -12.25 -7.56
CA ILE A 739 25.13 -11.82 -8.86
C ILE A 739 24.03 -11.13 -9.67
N GLY A 740 22.87 -11.78 -9.80
CA GLY A 740 21.78 -11.32 -10.65
C GLY A 740 21.18 -9.99 -10.21
N SER A 741 20.84 -9.86 -8.93
CA SER A 741 20.27 -8.60 -8.40
C SER A 741 21.25 -7.44 -8.50
N ASN A 742 22.54 -7.67 -8.26
CA ASN A 742 23.55 -6.61 -8.34
C ASN A 742 23.87 -6.20 -9.78
N LEU A 743 23.96 -7.15 -10.70
CA LEU A 743 24.12 -6.85 -12.12
C LEU A 743 22.90 -6.09 -12.66
N TYR A 744 21.70 -6.45 -12.24
CA TYR A 744 20.47 -5.87 -12.76
C TYR A 744 20.32 -4.39 -12.38
N TRP A 745 20.52 -4.01 -11.10
CA TRP A 745 20.42 -2.59 -10.73
C TRP A 745 21.50 -1.74 -11.38
N VAL A 746 22.73 -2.26 -11.53
CA VAL A 746 23.82 -1.56 -12.25
C VAL A 746 23.43 -1.32 -13.71
N THR A 747 22.92 -2.35 -14.37
CA THR A 747 22.43 -2.24 -15.76
C THR A 747 21.29 -1.23 -15.88
N LEU A 748 20.37 -1.23 -14.92
CA LEU A 748 19.25 -0.31 -14.87
C LEU A 748 19.72 1.15 -14.73
N VAL A 749 20.75 1.40 -13.92
CA VAL A 749 21.38 2.72 -13.77
C VAL A 749 22.11 3.16 -15.03
N ILE A 750 22.84 2.25 -15.69
CA ILE A 750 23.54 2.54 -16.96
C ILE A 750 22.52 2.89 -18.04
N LYS A 751 21.48 2.07 -18.22
CA LYS A 751 20.41 2.35 -19.19
C LYS A 751 19.61 3.60 -18.86
N LEU A 752 19.41 3.91 -17.58
CA LEU A 752 18.79 5.16 -17.16
C LEU A 752 19.62 6.37 -17.63
N ARG A 753 20.96 6.27 -17.57
CA ARG A 753 21.87 7.31 -18.07
C ARG A 753 21.76 7.48 -19.59
N ASP A 754 21.60 6.39 -20.33
CA ASP A 754 21.47 6.44 -21.80
C ASP A 754 20.10 6.99 -22.23
N LEU A 755 19.02 6.57 -21.55
CA LEU A 755 17.67 7.13 -21.74
C LEU A 755 17.60 8.64 -21.49
N LEU A 756 18.36 9.13 -20.51
CA LEU A 756 18.45 10.56 -20.18
C LEU A 756 19.33 11.36 -21.16
N ARG A 757 20.21 10.69 -21.93
CA ARG A 757 21.08 11.34 -22.92
C ARG A 757 20.42 11.51 -24.28
N GLU A 758 19.57 10.59 -24.71
CA GLU A 758 18.92 10.67 -26.03
C GLU A 758 17.82 11.75 -26.10
N GLU A 759 17.17 12.09 -24.99
CA GLU A 759 16.24 13.23 -24.94
C GLU A 759 16.94 14.57 -25.20
N GLU A 760 18.22 14.71 -24.81
CA GLU A 760 19.02 15.91 -25.10
C GLU A 760 19.38 16.02 -26.59
N THR A 761 19.50 14.90 -27.32
CA THR A 761 19.85 14.88 -28.75
C THR A 761 18.65 15.01 -29.69
N VAL A 762 17.43 14.73 -29.24
CA VAL A 762 16.20 14.93 -30.03
C VAL A 762 15.61 16.32 -29.81
N ALA A 763 15.99 17.00 -28.73
CA ALA A 763 15.61 18.38 -28.41
C ALA A 763 16.59 19.44 -28.96
N ALA A 764 17.72 19.01 -29.54
CA ALA A 764 18.66 19.84 -30.32
C ALA A 764 18.43 19.63 -31.81
#